data_AF-A0A9Q0BDV7-F1
#
_entry.id   AF-A0A9Q0BDV7-F1
#
_cell.length_a   1.000
_cell.length_b   1.000
_cell.length_c   1.000
_cell.angle_alpha   90.00
_cell.angle_beta   90.00
_cell.angle_gamma   90.00
#
_symmetry.space_group_name_H-M   'P 1'
#
loop_
_entity.id
_entity.type
_entity.pdbx_description
1 polymer ?
#
loop_
_entity_poly.entity_id
_entity_poly.type
_entity_poly.pdbx_seq_one_letter_code
_entity_poly.pdbx_strand_id
1 'polypeptide(L)'
;MPRPSTIVLILTTLLSLASGSFSTLTDDHLRSIPSPNDDFNIKEGKLLAPILIPRVPGTDGSYKVQKHFVDFFENELPEWRRISQNSTSKTPVTGDRDVPFTNWIFQRDPPWAHEGDVGRLTLVAHFDSLIKPEGFIGAIDSAAPCAMLMHVARSIDTALASKWKDMEDSGDAGLEEAKGIQIIFLDGEEAFDHWSDDDSLYGARSLAAEWERTPHETMSTYKTPLDSISLFVLLDLLGAESPTVPSYFLPTHWAYRNMADLEKRMRDLKLLESSPKHPFLPDGNKEATTFGRGFIGDDHVPFMQRGVEILHLIPSPFPRDLWHKIEDDGEHLDLGTFPAITHFRAGGVKQCDSKLSSTATPVLEAPSPPHFKMRFLPSFALLASAASAASTWSFSDGAVEVASKGSVSTSYIFADVQETVQLGQADRLKVSLTAKDGSKPKRPHQAFLMLKEKHTGLEAPYALTLKESGKGTVELTQKDLPIQLLTSTDPLEASLVIGSFGSTKGAVSHAFNVAILVDPNVPRPQYEAPLRYGKKPEIHHIFRDDPKSPPKIISLVFALAVVATIPLVLLGWAAMGANLDHAAKAVSGSASHILFFGSIVAMEGVYFLYYSGWKLFTVLPFMSIIGLVAFLSGSKALGEVQKSRLAVTPHRIRPTMAKRLHPKFPMIEETLNHPAYPSTIWLLEPHRQGTLPVAKDRGGPVNIAWEIHGSGPTKICFIMGLAGVTASWQRQTKYFGHERGDTYSVLIIDNRGMGASDKPVARYSTSEMALDLIEVLDHVGWTSSREVNVVGISLGGMIAQEVACAIPERLASLSLVSTSAEVQNTQGYLDWAKERLGFVVPKSQEQAIVDTARKIFVDEWLEAPDAEEPPSPESTPRCKAPPGGKYLLFDNNFQRFQAQEINKRRHPHYWSTPGFLCQLIAAGWHRKSDAQLKEMADKVGRERIMVMHGNTDKMIIVSNGQRLIDIIEPDTGLIVDGMGHAPVMERQKYFNELLEERLKHWGQV
;
A
#
# COMPACT_ATOMS: atom_id res chain seq x y z
N MET A 1 33.75 -13.75 -7.19
CA MET A 1 32.42 -14.11 -7.72
C MET A 1 31.82 -15.20 -6.84
N PRO A 2 30.73 -14.95 -6.08
CA PRO A 2 30.00 -16.03 -5.43
C PRO A 2 29.14 -16.76 -6.46
N ARG A 3 28.85 -18.04 -6.21
CA ARG A 3 28.19 -18.97 -7.14
C ARG A 3 26.71 -18.60 -7.38
N PRO A 4 26.15 -18.90 -8.57
CA PRO A 4 24.75 -18.60 -8.91
C PRO A 4 23.71 -19.22 -7.95
N SER A 5 24.08 -20.27 -7.22
CA SER A 5 23.24 -20.88 -6.17
C SER A 5 23.02 -19.95 -4.96
N THR A 6 23.95 -19.05 -4.67
CA THR A 6 23.81 -18.04 -3.59
C THR A 6 22.88 -16.90 -4.01
N ILE A 7 22.83 -16.60 -5.31
CA ILE A 7 21.99 -15.53 -5.88
C ILE A 7 20.51 -15.94 -5.91
N VAL A 8 20.21 -17.22 -6.13
CA VAL A 8 18.82 -17.74 -6.11
C VAL A 8 18.28 -17.83 -4.68
N LEU A 9 19.11 -18.19 -3.70
CA LEU A 9 18.72 -18.23 -2.28
C LEU A 9 18.53 -16.82 -1.68
N ILE A 10 19.27 -15.83 -2.19
CA ILE A 10 19.15 -14.41 -1.81
C ILE A 10 17.95 -13.73 -2.51
N LEU A 11 17.62 -14.12 -3.75
CA LEU A 11 16.41 -13.63 -4.41
C LEU A 11 15.11 -14.12 -3.75
N THR A 12 15.07 -15.37 -3.26
CA THR A 12 13.91 -15.87 -2.52
C THR A 12 13.77 -15.29 -1.11
N THR A 13 14.86 -14.79 -0.50
CA THR A 13 14.81 -14.08 0.79
C THR A 13 14.55 -12.57 0.65
N LEU A 14 14.79 -11.97 -0.52
CA LEU A 14 14.50 -10.55 -0.77
C LEU A 14 13.10 -10.30 -1.33
N LEU A 15 12.47 -11.30 -1.97
CA LEU A 15 11.05 -11.25 -2.36
C LEU A 15 10.07 -11.38 -1.18
N SER A 16 10.57 -11.68 0.02
CA SER A 16 9.78 -11.74 1.27
C SER A 16 9.81 -10.47 2.12
N LEU A 17 10.44 -9.36 1.67
CA LEU A 17 10.55 -8.11 2.45
C LEU A 17 9.68 -6.95 1.95
N ALA A 18 8.70 -7.22 1.10
CA ALA A 18 7.61 -6.29 0.78
C ALA A 18 6.28 -6.83 1.32
N SER A 19 6.20 -6.94 2.64
CA SER A 19 4.95 -7.08 3.38
C SER A 19 5.02 -6.04 4.50
N GLY A 20 4.03 -5.14 4.58
CA GLY A 20 3.97 -4.11 5.62
C GLY A 20 4.25 -4.74 6.98
N SER A 21 5.37 -4.34 7.60
CA SER A 21 5.93 -5.09 8.71
C SER A 21 4.99 -5.01 9.91
N PHE A 22 4.40 -6.15 10.25
CA PHE A 22 4.19 -6.50 11.65
C PHE A 22 5.58 -6.36 12.30
N SER A 23 5.79 -5.53 13.32
CA SER A 23 6.96 -5.68 14.19
C SER A 23 6.86 -7.02 14.91
N THR A 24 7.38 -8.07 14.26
CA THR A 24 7.40 -9.42 14.80
C THR A 24 7.81 -9.38 16.26
N LEU A 25 6.98 -9.93 17.15
CA LEU A 25 7.29 -9.96 18.57
C LEU A 25 8.71 -10.48 18.75
N THR A 26 9.50 -9.82 19.58
CA THR A 26 10.82 -10.33 19.92
C THR A 26 10.67 -11.67 20.62
N ASP A 27 11.72 -12.47 20.55
CA ASP A 27 11.81 -13.75 21.26
C ASP A 27 11.58 -13.57 22.77
N ASP A 28 12.02 -12.44 23.35
CA ASP A 28 11.77 -12.10 24.75
C ASP A 28 10.30 -11.77 25.03
N HIS A 29 9.62 -11.07 24.10
CA HIS A 29 8.17 -10.86 24.19
C HIS A 29 7.37 -12.16 24.10
N LEU A 30 7.84 -13.14 23.32
CA LEU A 30 7.20 -14.46 23.26
C LEU A 30 7.38 -15.25 24.57
N ARG A 31 8.54 -15.13 25.21
CA ARG A 31 8.81 -15.75 26.53
C ARG A 31 8.03 -15.10 27.67
N SER A 32 7.63 -13.84 27.52
CA SER A 32 6.88 -13.11 28.54
C SER A 32 5.37 -13.26 28.44
N ILE A 33 4.87 -14.01 27.45
CA ILE A 33 3.44 -14.38 27.38
C ILE A 33 3.12 -15.28 28.58
N PRO A 34 2.13 -14.93 29.42
CA PRO A 34 1.76 -15.77 30.55
C PRO A 34 1.29 -17.16 30.12
N SER A 35 1.77 -18.19 30.81
CA SER A 35 1.25 -19.55 30.65
C SER A 35 -0.15 -19.66 31.26
N PRO A 36 -1.04 -20.46 30.67
CA PRO A 36 -2.39 -20.69 31.19
C PRO A 36 -2.47 -21.37 32.56
N ASN A 37 -1.37 -21.86 33.15
CA ASN A 37 -1.33 -22.53 34.46
C ASN A 37 -2.50 -23.54 34.62
N ASP A 38 -3.10 -23.63 35.80
CA ASP A 38 -4.22 -24.55 36.10
C ASP A 38 -5.60 -24.02 35.61
N ASP A 39 -5.66 -22.90 34.88
CA ASP A 39 -6.95 -22.27 34.48
C ASP A 39 -7.82 -23.17 33.58
N PHE A 40 -7.18 -24.09 32.84
CA PHE A 40 -7.82 -25.04 31.94
C PHE A 40 -7.98 -26.43 32.55
N ASN A 41 -7.72 -26.61 33.86
CA ASN A 41 -8.01 -27.87 34.51
C ASN A 41 -9.51 -28.18 34.40
N ILE A 42 -9.84 -29.38 33.94
CA ILE A 42 -11.21 -29.77 33.59
C ILE A 42 -12.15 -29.95 34.80
N LYS A 43 -11.61 -30.01 36.02
CA LYS A 43 -12.37 -30.20 37.27
C LYS A 43 -12.35 -28.98 38.17
N GLU A 44 -11.18 -28.34 38.29
CA GLU A 44 -10.94 -27.25 39.26
C GLU A 44 -10.51 -25.94 38.57
N GLY A 45 -10.31 -25.95 37.25
CA GLY A 45 -9.81 -24.80 36.52
C GLY A 45 -10.82 -23.67 36.50
N LYS A 46 -10.37 -22.46 36.85
CA LYS A 46 -11.24 -21.30 37.01
C LYS A 46 -11.92 -20.85 35.72
N LEU A 47 -11.31 -21.09 34.57
CA LEU A 47 -11.86 -20.63 33.29
C LEU A 47 -12.70 -21.72 32.63
N LEU A 48 -12.15 -22.94 32.50
CA LEU A 48 -12.77 -24.00 31.70
C LEU A 48 -13.83 -24.81 32.45
N ALA A 49 -13.56 -25.25 33.70
CA ALA A 49 -14.44 -26.18 34.40
C ALA A 49 -15.89 -25.67 34.56
N PRO A 50 -16.14 -24.37 34.83
CA PRO A 50 -17.52 -23.85 34.92
C PRO A 50 -18.31 -23.89 33.60
N ILE A 51 -17.64 -24.02 32.45
CA ILE A 51 -18.25 -24.05 31.12
C ILE A 51 -18.56 -25.49 30.67
N LEU A 52 -17.88 -26.49 31.26
CA LEU A 52 -18.03 -27.93 30.95
C LEU A 52 -19.33 -28.54 31.52
N ILE A 53 -20.45 -27.94 31.18
CA ILE A 53 -21.81 -28.39 31.48
C ILE A 53 -22.69 -28.24 30.23
N PRO A 54 -23.80 -29.01 30.11
CA PRO A 54 -24.79 -28.76 29.07
C PRO A 54 -25.38 -27.36 29.21
N ARG A 55 -25.41 -26.61 28.11
CA ARG A 55 -25.67 -25.17 28.09
C ARG A 55 -26.50 -24.73 26.88
N VAL A 56 -27.48 -25.56 26.52
CA VAL A 56 -28.50 -25.28 25.48
C VAL A 56 -29.21 -23.95 25.77
N PRO A 57 -29.50 -23.10 24.78
CA PRO A 57 -30.12 -21.80 25.00
C PRO A 57 -31.45 -21.88 25.78
N GLY A 58 -31.63 -20.96 26.73
CA GLY A 58 -32.80 -20.92 27.61
C GLY A 58 -32.84 -21.95 28.75
N THR A 59 -31.76 -22.70 28.98
CA THR A 59 -31.64 -23.63 30.14
C THR A 59 -30.86 -23.02 31.29
N ASP A 60 -31.01 -23.58 32.51
CA ASP A 60 -30.22 -23.19 33.68
C ASP A 60 -28.70 -23.30 33.46
N GLY A 61 -28.27 -24.24 32.62
CA GLY A 61 -26.86 -24.40 32.25
C GLY A 61 -26.34 -23.22 31.44
N SER A 62 -27.09 -22.78 30.42
CA SER A 62 -26.76 -21.58 29.63
C SER A 62 -26.64 -20.34 30.52
N TYR A 63 -27.61 -20.12 31.43
CA TYR A 63 -27.55 -18.98 32.36
C TYR A 63 -26.34 -19.01 33.30
N LYS A 64 -25.93 -20.20 33.78
CA LYS A 64 -24.74 -20.35 34.63
C LYS A 64 -23.45 -19.98 33.88
N VAL A 65 -23.33 -20.41 32.62
CA VAL A 65 -22.16 -20.09 31.79
C VAL A 65 -22.11 -18.60 31.45
N GLN A 66 -23.25 -18.00 31.09
CA GLN A 66 -23.33 -16.55 30.87
C GLN A 66 -22.91 -15.77 32.12
N LYS A 67 -23.41 -16.17 33.30
CA LYS A 67 -23.02 -15.57 34.57
C LYS A 67 -21.52 -15.71 34.82
N HIS A 68 -20.93 -16.85 34.51
CA HIS A 68 -19.49 -17.07 34.64
C HIS A 68 -18.66 -16.08 33.81
N PHE A 69 -19.06 -15.82 32.56
CA PHE A 69 -18.39 -14.80 31.73
C PHE A 69 -18.50 -13.40 32.34
N VAL A 70 -19.71 -13.01 32.74
CA VAL A 70 -19.94 -11.70 33.36
C VAL A 70 -19.11 -11.53 34.61
N ASP A 71 -19.17 -12.52 35.52
CA ASP A 71 -18.44 -12.47 36.79
C ASP A 71 -16.93 -12.42 36.56
N PHE A 72 -16.39 -13.12 35.56
CA PHE A 72 -14.97 -13.06 35.23
C PHE A 72 -14.55 -11.67 34.76
N PHE A 73 -15.24 -11.08 33.77
CA PHE A 73 -14.85 -9.77 33.24
C PHE A 73 -15.08 -8.65 34.27
N GLU A 74 -16.14 -8.70 35.07
CA GLU A 74 -16.40 -7.68 36.10
C GLU A 74 -15.39 -7.76 37.26
N ASN A 75 -15.02 -8.96 37.70
CA ASN A 75 -14.17 -9.14 38.88
C ASN A 75 -12.67 -9.11 38.56
N GLU A 76 -12.25 -9.66 37.42
CA GLU A 76 -10.83 -9.73 37.05
C GLU A 76 -10.40 -8.63 36.07
N LEU A 77 -11.31 -8.08 35.25
CA LEU A 77 -10.99 -7.17 34.14
C LEU A 77 -11.92 -5.93 34.09
N PRO A 78 -11.98 -5.12 35.16
CA PRO A 78 -13.00 -4.07 35.33
C PRO A 78 -12.95 -2.94 34.29
N GLU A 79 -11.83 -2.78 33.58
CA GLU A 79 -11.65 -1.78 32.52
C GLU A 79 -12.24 -2.24 31.16
N TRP A 80 -12.76 -3.47 31.08
CA TRP A 80 -13.44 -3.98 29.89
C TRP A 80 -14.92 -3.58 29.92
N ARG A 81 -15.37 -2.88 28.89
CA ARG A 81 -16.77 -2.49 28.73
C ARG A 81 -17.60 -3.71 28.34
N ARG A 82 -18.59 -4.04 29.18
CA ARG A 82 -19.56 -5.12 28.93
C ARG A 82 -20.80 -4.59 28.21
N ILE A 83 -21.19 -5.29 27.15
CA ILE A 83 -22.40 -5.08 26.37
C ILE A 83 -23.10 -6.43 26.21
N SER A 84 -24.42 -6.44 26.26
CA SER A 84 -25.26 -7.60 25.96
C SER A 84 -26.22 -7.26 24.83
N GLN A 85 -26.41 -8.20 23.91
CA GLN A 85 -27.44 -8.12 22.88
C GLN A 85 -28.40 -9.29 23.06
N ASN A 86 -29.66 -8.97 23.32
CA ASN A 86 -30.69 -9.96 23.62
C ASN A 86 -31.63 -10.12 22.43
N SER A 87 -31.99 -11.34 22.10
CA SER A 87 -32.97 -11.65 21.06
C SER A 87 -33.81 -12.87 21.45
N THR A 88 -34.89 -13.10 20.71
CA THR A 88 -35.73 -14.29 20.85
C THR A 88 -36.07 -14.85 19.48
N SER A 89 -36.09 -16.17 19.34
CA SER A 89 -36.56 -16.83 18.13
C SER A 89 -37.34 -18.10 18.45
N LYS A 90 -38.27 -18.46 17.57
CA LYS A 90 -38.86 -19.80 17.55
C LYS A 90 -37.84 -20.78 16.96
N THR A 91 -37.90 -22.03 17.41
CA THR A 91 -37.05 -23.12 16.92
C THR A 91 -37.89 -24.33 16.53
N PRO A 92 -37.40 -25.24 15.66
CA PRO A 92 -38.19 -26.39 15.21
C PRO A 92 -38.69 -27.32 16.33
N VAL A 93 -37.99 -27.36 17.48
CA VAL A 93 -38.33 -28.26 18.59
C VAL A 93 -39.15 -27.61 19.69
N THR A 94 -39.21 -26.27 19.78
CA THR A 94 -39.98 -25.56 20.81
C THR A 94 -41.36 -25.13 20.35
N GLY A 95 -41.70 -25.32 19.07
CA GLY A 95 -43.00 -24.96 18.51
C GLY A 95 -43.24 -23.45 18.59
N ASP A 96 -44.33 -23.04 19.23
CA ASP A 96 -44.68 -21.62 19.39
C ASP A 96 -43.98 -20.92 20.55
N ARG A 97 -43.16 -21.63 21.33
CA ARG A 97 -42.42 -21.05 22.46
C ARG A 97 -41.13 -20.39 21.96
N ASP A 98 -41.02 -19.09 22.22
CA ASP A 98 -39.80 -18.33 21.97
C ASP A 98 -38.65 -18.81 22.88
N VAL A 99 -37.49 -19.01 22.28
CA VAL A 99 -36.23 -19.30 22.97
C VAL A 99 -35.43 -17.99 23.08
N PRO A 100 -34.94 -17.62 24.27
CA PRO A 100 -34.08 -16.45 24.43
C PRO A 100 -32.65 -16.77 24.03
N PHE A 101 -32.01 -15.82 23.34
CA PHE A 101 -30.60 -15.85 22.96
C PHE A 101 -29.93 -14.55 23.44
N THR A 102 -28.78 -14.68 24.09
CA THR A 102 -28.02 -13.53 24.63
C THR A 102 -26.58 -13.58 24.18
N ASN A 103 -26.20 -12.67 23.29
CA ASN A 103 -24.80 -12.47 22.92
C ASN A 103 -24.12 -11.55 23.95
N TRP A 104 -22.91 -11.91 24.37
CA TRP A 104 -22.08 -11.10 25.26
C TRP A 104 -20.90 -10.50 24.50
N ILE A 105 -20.72 -9.18 24.61
CA ILE A 105 -19.66 -8.44 23.94
C ILE A 105 -18.84 -7.69 25.00
N PHE A 106 -17.53 -7.91 25.02
CA PHE A 106 -16.59 -7.26 25.92
C PHE A 106 -15.57 -6.47 25.10
N GLN A 107 -15.45 -5.17 25.34
CA GLN A 107 -14.60 -4.25 24.60
C GLN A 107 -13.52 -3.64 25.48
N ARG A 108 -12.29 -3.59 24.96
CA ARG A 108 -11.15 -2.90 25.58
C ARG A 108 -10.56 -1.92 24.60
N ASP A 109 -10.83 -0.65 24.84
CA ASP A 109 -10.47 0.45 23.96
C ASP A 109 -9.48 1.43 24.63
N PRO A 110 -8.76 2.24 23.84
CA PRO A 110 -7.91 3.30 24.38
C PRO A 110 -8.73 4.30 25.22
N PRO A 111 -8.26 4.73 26.39
CA PRO A 111 -9.05 5.59 27.30
C PRO A 111 -9.50 6.92 26.70
N TRP A 112 -8.75 7.46 25.74
CA TRP A 112 -9.04 8.74 25.09
C TRP A 112 -9.98 8.64 23.88
N ALA A 113 -10.28 7.44 23.40
CA ALA A 113 -11.00 7.26 22.15
C ALA A 113 -12.52 7.34 22.33
N HIS A 114 -13.20 7.94 21.35
CA HIS A 114 -14.66 8.02 21.33
C HIS A 114 -15.28 6.77 20.69
N GLU A 115 -16.53 6.50 21.05
CA GLU A 115 -17.30 5.42 20.44
C GLU A 115 -17.50 5.67 18.94
N GLY A 116 -17.26 4.65 18.11
CA GLY A 116 -17.26 4.77 16.66
C GLY A 116 -15.94 5.24 16.04
N ASP A 117 -14.93 5.60 16.84
CA ASP A 117 -13.57 5.96 16.35
C ASP A 117 -12.53 4.85 16.52
N VAL A 118 -12.94 3.71 17.09
CA VAL A 118 -12.02 2.62 17.44
C VAL A 118 -12.19 1.43 16.51
N GLY A 119 -11.12 1.07 15.79
CA GLY A 119 -11.05 -0.18 15.04
C GLY A 119 -10.71 -1.34 15.96
N ARG A 120 -11.46 -2.44 15.92
CA ARG A 120 -11.34 -3.55 16.89
C ARG A 120 -11.01 -4.88 16.24
N LEU A 121 -9.93 -5.48 16.71
CA LEU A 121 -9.69 -6.91 16.48
C LEU A 121 -10.74 -7.68 17.28
N THR A 122 -11.60 -8.43 16.58
CA THR A 122 -12.77 -9.09 17.17
C THR A 122 -12.53 -10.60 17.26
N LEU A 123 -12.43 -11.12 18.48
CA LEU A 123 -12.26 -12.53 18.77
C LEU A 123 -13.59 -13.15 19.19
N VAL A 124 -13.98 -14.27 18.58
CA VAL A 124 -15.34 -14.79 18.67
C VAL A 124 -15.34 -16.29 18.92
N ALA A 125 -16.25 -16.76 19.76
CA ALA A 125 -16.64 -18.17 19.90
C ALA A 125 -18.13 -18.22 20.29
N HIS A 126 -18.83 -19.29 19.92
CA HIS A 126 -20.14 -19.57 20.49
C HIS A 126 -19.99 -20.26 21.84
N PHE A 127 -20.94 -20.03 22.74
CA PHE A 127 -20.92 -20.64 24.07
C PHE A 127 -22.09 -21.59 24.30
N ASP A 128 -23.08 -21.68 23.43
CA ASP A 128 -24.13 -22.68 23.57
C ASP A 128 -23.57 -24.10 23.35
N SER A 129 -24.41 -25.10 23.58
CA SER A 129 -24.10 -26.50 23.29
C SER A 129 -25.27 -27.14 22.58
N LEU A 130 -25.00 -28.07 21.67
CA LEU A 130 -26.01 -28.82 20.94
C LEU A 130 -27.02 -29.51 21.88
N ILE A 131 -28.30 -29.53 21.49
CA ILE A 131 -29.39 -30.12 22.28
C ILE A 131 -29.41 -31.65 22.26
N LYS A 132 -28.83 -32.27 21.22
CA LYS A 132 -28.75 -33.73 21.05
C LYS A 132 -27.32 -34.15 20.72
N PRO A 133 -26.78 -35.21 21.35
CA PRO A 133 -27.43 -36.08 22.34
C PRO A 133 -27.75 -35.38 23.66
N GLU A 134 -28.74 -35.89 24.41
CA GLU A 134 -29.10 -35.32 25.71
C GLU A 134 -27.88 -35.36 26.67
N GLY A 135 -27.59 -34.23 27.32
CA GLY A 135 -26.43 -34.10 28.19
C GLY A 135 -25.12 -33.82 27.45
N PHE A 136 -25.14 -33.55 26.14
CA PHE A 136 -23.98 -33.10 25.39
C PHE A 136 -23.38 -31.83 26.00
N ILE A 137 -22.08 -31.88 26.27
CA ILE A 137 -21.32 -30.77 26.84
C ILE A 137 -20.73 -29.93 25.73
N GLY A 138 -20.14 -30.53 24.69
CA GLY A 138 -19.44 -29.77 23.65
C GLY A 138 -18.18 -29.14 24.24
N ALA A 139 -17.21 -29.96 24.63
CA ALA A 139 -15.98 -29.48 25.25
C ALA A 139 -15.08 -28.77 24.23
N ILE A 140 -14.89 -29.34 23.03
CA ILE A 140 -14.25 -28.65 21.91
C ILE A 140 -15.19 -27.65 21.22
N ASP A 141 -16.50 -27.77 21.48
CA ASP A 141 -17.62 -27.20 20.71
C ASP A 141 -18.61 -26.40 21.60
N SER A 142 -18.31 -25.19 22.05
CA SER A 142 -17.04 -24.46 22.01
C SER A 142 -16.60 -24.00 23.41
N ALA A 143 -16.72 -24.89 24.42
CA ALA A 143 -16.32 -24.59 25.81
C ALA A 143 -14.83 -24.21 25.94
N ALA A 144 -13.97 -24.99 25.29
CA ALA A 144 -12.53 -24.75 25.23
C ALA A 144 -12.20 -23.41 24.52
N PRO A 145 -12.71 -23.12 23.30
CA PRO A 145 -12.63 -21.80 22.69
C PRO A 145 -13.06 -20.65 23.62
N CYS A 146 -14.16 -20.80 24.34
CA CYS A 146 -14.63 -19.77 25.28
C CYS A 146 -13.60 -19.48 26.38
N ALA A 147 -13.10 -20.53 27.05
CA ALA A 147 -12.07 -20.40 28.08
C ALA A 147 -10.76 -19.80 27.51
N MET A 148 -10.40 -20.13 26.27
CA MET A 148 -9.25 -19.54 25.58
C MET A 148 -9.39 -18.03 25.40
N LEU A 149 -10.57 -17.53 25.04
CA LEU A 149 -10.83 -16.09 24.89
C LEU A 149 -10.75 -15.35 26.24
N MET A 150 -11.29 -15.94 27.31
CA MET A 150 -11.16 -15.39 28.66
C MET A 150 -9.69 -15.29 29.09
N HIS A 151 -8.90 -16.34 28.85
CA HIS A 151 -7.47 -16.33 29.15
C HIS A 151 -6.73 -15.27 28.33
N VAL A 152 -7.03 -15.13 27.03
CA VAL A 152 -6.42 -14.11 26.18
C VAL A 152 -6.71 -12.71 26.71
N ALA A 153 -7.95 -12.41 27.11
CA ALA A 153 -8.34 -11.12 27.70
C ALA A 153 -7.45 -10.76 28.90
N ARG A 154 -7.30 -11.71 29.84
CA ARG A 154 -6.46 -11.53 31.03
C ARG A 154 -4.98 -11.37 30.70
N SER A 155 -4.48 -12.12 29.73
CA SER A 155 -3.06 -12.13 29.36
C SER A 155 -2.59 -10.88 28.63
N ILE A 156 -3.51 -10.11 28.01
CA ILE A 156 -3.16 -8.91 27.24
C ILE A 156 -3.52 -7.60 27.95
N ASP A 157 -4.40 -7.61 28.95
CA ASP A 157 -4.94 -6.39 29.55
C ASP A 157 -3.87 -5.44 30.08
N THR A 158 -2.92 -5.94 30.86
CA THR A 158 -1.81 -5.12 31.39
C THR A 158 -0.92 -4.56 30.28
N ALA A 159 -0.71 -5.32 29.20
CA ALA A 159 0.10 -4.87 28.07
C ALA A 159 -0.60 -3.73 27.30
N LEU A 160 -1.91 -3.81 27.12
CA LEU A 160 -2.71 -2.74 26.51
C LEU A 160 -2.71 -1.49 27.39
N ALA A 161 -2.92 -1.65 28.69
CA ALA A 161 -2.89 -0.54 29.64
C ALA A 161 -1.53 0.18 29.64
N SER A 162 -0.43 -0.57 29.65
CA SER A 162 0.92 0.00 29.55
C SER A 162 1.12 0.74 28.24
N LYS A 163 0.73 0.13 27.12
CA LYS A 163 0.86 0.75 25.79
C LYS A 163 0.15 2.10 25.74
N TRP A 164 -1.11 2.15 26.16
CA TRP A 164 -1.90 3.38 26.10
C TRP A 164 -1.38 4.43 27.07
N LYS A 165 -0.93 4.02 28.25
CA LYS A 165 -0.26 4.94 29.18
C LYS A 165 1.00 5.55 28.57
N ASP A 166 1.84 4.73 27.92
CA ASP A 166 3.07 5.21 27.28
C ASP A 166 2.76 6.22 26.16
N MET A 167 1.69 6.00 25.40
CA MET A 167 1.21 6.94 24.36
C MET A 167 0.68 8.25 24.94
N GLU A 168 -0.03 8.21 26.06
CA GLU A 168 -0.46 9.42 26.77
C GLU A 168 0.73 10.20 27.33
N ASP A 169 1.69 9.50 27.95
CA ASP A 169 2.88 10.09 28.57
C ASP A 169 3.84 10.70 27.51
N SER A 170 3.89 10.14 26.29
CA SER A 170 4.68 10.67 25.16
C SER A 170 3.99 11.82 24.41
N GLY A 171 2.69 12.03 24.62
CA GLY A 171 1.87 12.98 23.88
C GLY A 171 1.40 12.48 22.50
N ASP A 172 1.54 11.18 22.23
CA ASP A 172 1.11 10.55 20.97
C ASP A 172 -0.36 10.10 21.00
N ALA A 173 -1.02 10.18 22.16
CA ALA A 173 -2.45 9.88 22.30
C ALA A 173 -3.30 10.71 21.33
N GLY A 174 -4.03 10.01 20.45
CA GLY A 174 -4.90 10.61 19.44
C GLY A 174 -4.23 11.09 18.15
N LEU A 175 -2.91 10.87 17.98
CA LEU A 175 -2.22 11.15 16.71
C LEU A 175 -2.38 10.04 15.66
N GLU A 176 -2.70 8.82 16.11
CA GLU A 176 -2.95 7.65 15.27
C GLU A 176 -4.40 7.16 15.42
N GLU A 177 -4.86 6.36 14.45
CA GLU A 177 -6.17 5.69 14.50
C GLU A 177 -6.30 4.86 15.79
N ALA A 178 -7.35 5.10 16.56
CA ALA A 178 -7.59 4.39 17.81
C ALA A 178 -7.92 2.92 17.56
N LYS A 179 -7.27 2.02 18.30
CA LYS A 179 -7.41 0.57 18.11
C LYS A 179 -7.63 -0.13 19.43
N GLY A 180 -8.63 -1.00 19.44
CA GLY A 180 -9.07 -1.77 20.60
C GLY A 180 -9.21 -3.26 20.29
N ILE A 181 -9.69 -3.98 21.28
CA ILE A 181 -9.98 -5.42 21.19
C ILE A 181 -11.42 -5.65 21.61
N GLN A 182 -12.07 -6.56 20.91
CA GLN A 182 -13.42 -6.99 21.19
C GLN A 182 -13.46 -8.51 21.32
N ILE A 183 -14.15 -9.01 22.35
CA ILE A 183 -14.45 -10.43 22.52
C ILE A 183 -15.97 -10.60 22.46
N ILE A 184 -16.43 -11.54 21.65
CA ILE A 184 -17.86 -11.86 21.50
C ILE A 184 -18.07 -13.33 21.86
N PHE A 185 -18.99 -13.59 22.79
CA PHE A 185 -19.55 -14.92 23.05
C PHE A 185 -20.95 -14.98 22.45
N LEU A 186 -21.10 -15.75 21.37
CA LEU A 186 -22.36 -15.88 20.63
C LEU A 186 -23.23 -17.00 21.22
N ASP A 187 -24.55 -16.79 21.20
CA ASP A 187 -25.55 -17.75 21.68
C ASP A 187 -26.34 -18.33 20.49
N GLY A 188 -26.72 -19.60 20.58
CA GLY A 188 -27.51 -20.27 19.56
C GLY A 188 -26.82 -20.39 18.20
N GLU A 189 -25.54 -20.75 18.18
CA GLU A 189 -24.89 -21.18 16.94
C GLU A 189 -25.57 -22.45 16.41
N GLU A 190 -25.88 -23.37 17.33
CA GLU A 190 -26.28 -24.73 17.01
C GLU A 190 -27.71 -24.83 16.49
N ALA A 191 -27.92 -25.83 15.63
CA ALA A 191 -29.26 -26.20 15.17
C ALA A 191 -30.03 -26.93 16.28
N PHE A 192 -31.31 -26.61 16.46
CA PHE A 192 -32.16 -27.33 17.41
C PHE A 192 -32.66 -28.68 16.86
N ASP A 193 -32.78 -28.80 15.54
CA ASP A 193 -33.15 -30.05 14.88
C ASP A 193 -32.25 -30.38 13.69
N HIS A 194 -32.19 -29.50 12.69
CA HIS A 194 -31.37 -29.71 11.50
C HIS A 194 -30.79 -28.40 10.98
N TRP A 195 -29.49 -28.39 10.76
CA TRP A 195 -28.77 -27.22 10.28
C TRP A 195 -29.37 -26.68 8.97
N SER A 196 -29.88 -25.46 9.02
CA SER A 196 -30.48 -24.76 7.88
C SER A 196 -30.33 -23.24 8.02
N ASP A 197 -30.66 -22.47 6.97
CA ASP A 197 -30.62 -20.99 6.98
C ASP A 197 -31.45 -20.37 8.13
N ASP A 198 -32.49 -21.07 8.62
CA ASP A 198 -33.40 -20.60 9.67
C ASP A 198 -33.16 -21.30 11.04
N ASP A 199 -32.62 -22.52 11.04
CA ASP A 199 -32.29 -23.31 12.24
C ASP A 199 -30.77 -23.46 12.41
N SER A 200 -30.10 -22.32 12.59
CA SER A 200 -28.69 -22.18 12.97
C SER A 200 -28.37 -20.69 13.21
N LEU A 201 -27.24 -20.37 13.83
CA LEU A 201 -26.65 -19.03 13.88
C LEU A 201 -27.61 -17.95 14.41
N TYR A 202 -28.47 -18.28 15.36
CA TYR A 202 -29.54 -17.41 15.87
C TYR A 202 -28.95 -16.11 16.43
N GLY A 203 -27.97 -16.20 17.33
CA GLY A 203 -27.29 -15.05 17.91
C GLY A 203 -26.51 -14.25 16.88
N ALA A 204 -25.68 -14.90 16.05
CA ALA A 204 -24.89 -14.23 15.02
C ALA A 204 -25.76 -13.47 13.99
N ARG A 205 -26.85 -14.09 13.51
CA ARG A 205 -27.78 -13.45 12.57
C ARG A 205 -28.43 -12.23 13.18
N SER A 206 -28.90 -12.34 14.43
CA SER A 206 -29.52 -11.22 15.14
C SER A 206 -28.53 -10.08 15.36
N LEU A 207 -27.32 -10.38 15.86
CA LEU A 207 -26.31 -9.37 16.17
C LEU A 207 -25.84 -8.63 14.92
N ALA A 208 -25.52 -9.36 13.85
CA ALA A 208 -25.07 -8.76 12.60
C ALA A 208 -26.16 -7.87 11.96
N ALA A 209 -27.43 -8.29 12.03
CA ALA A 209 -28.55 -7.50 11.53
C ALA A 209 -28.82 -6.24 12.38
N GLU A 210 -28.64 -6.32 13.70
CA GLU A 210 -28.75 -5.18 14.59
C GLU A 210 -27.61 -4.18 14.36
N TRP A 211 -26.36 -4.64 14.34
CA TRP A 211 -25.20 -3.77 14.12
C TRP A 211 -25.19 -3.10 12.74
N GLU A 212 -25.74 -3.74 11.71
CA GLU A 212 -25.94 -3.09 10.40
C GLU A 212 -26.91 -1.90 10.47
N ARG A 213 -27.87 -1.91 11.41
CA ARG A 213 -28.92 -0.90 11.56
C ARG A 213 -28.62 0.14 12.64
N THR A 214 -27.54 -0.03 13.38
CA THR A 214 -27.14 0.86 14.48
C THR A 214 -25.98 1.74 14.01
N PRO A 215 -26.23 2.95 13.50
CA PRO A 215 -25.15 3.86 13.13
C PRO A 215 -24.43 4.41 14.36
N HIS A 216 -23.14 4.69 14.23
CA HIS A 216 -22.41 5.57 15.13
C HIS A 216 -22.76 7.05 14.85
N GLU A 217 -22.22 7.97 15.66
CA GLU A 217 -22.41 9.41 15.45
C GLU A 217 -21.85 9.86 14.08
N THR A 218 -22.38 10.93 13.47
CA THR A 218 -22.00 11.29 12.08
C THR A 218 -20.54 11.67 11.93
N MET A 219 -19.90 12.11 13.01
CA MET A 219 -18.49 12.48 13.03
C MET A 219 -17.57 11.29 13.36
N SER A 220 -18.12 10.11 13.64
CA SER A 220 -17.34 8.89 13.91
C SER A 220 -16.63 8.38 12.66
N THR A 221 -15.46 7.80 12.87
CA THR A 221 -14.61 7.22 11.83
C THR A 221 -15.29 6.01 11.16
N TYR A 222 -15.91 5.15 11.96
CA TYR A 222 -16.64 3.97 11.53
C TYR A 222 -18.14 4.25 11.57
N LYS A 223 -18.87 3.87 10.51
CA LYS A 223 -20.29 4.23 10.38
C LYS A 223 -21.21 3.36 11.22
N THR A 224 -20.85 2.10 11.41
CA THR A 224 -21.59 1.10 12.20
C THR A 224 -20.61 0.25 13.01
N PRO A 225 -21.08 -0.47 14.05
CA PRO A 225 -20.24 -1.43 14.77
C PRO A 225 -19.60 -2.48 13.85
N LEU A 226 -20.25 -2.88 12.74
CA LEU A 226 -19.68 -3.79 11.75
C LEU A 226 -18.45 -3.20 11.07
N ASP A 227 -18.51 -1.91 10.70
CA ASP A 227 -17.38 -1.22 10.06
C ASP A 227 -16.17 -1.13 10.99
N SER A 228 -16.41 -1.12 12.30
CA SER A 228 -15.34 -1.08 13.31
C SER A 228 -14.59 -2.40 13.46
N ILE A 229 -15.06 -3.51 12.87
CA ILE A 229 -14.39 -4.81 12.95
C ILE A 229 -13.22 -4.84 11.97
N SER A 230 -11.99 -4.76 12.50
CA SER A 230 -10.78 -4.79 11.68
C SER A 230 -10.44 -6.20 11.17
N LEU A 231 -10.77 -7.22 11.97
CA LEU A 231 -10.67 -8.64 11.62
C LEU A 231 -11.56 -9.44 12.58
N PHE A 232 -12.37 -10.35 12.04
CA PHE A 232 -13.23 -11.25 12.80
C PHE A 232 -12.58 -12.63 12.89
N VAL A 233 -12.04 -12.97 14.07
CA VAL A 233 -11.34 -14.23 14.33
C VAL A 233 -12.28 -15.17 15.08
N LEU A 234 -12.85 -16.13 14.36
CA LEU A 234 -13.80 -17.11 14.92
C LEU A 234 -13.07 -18.38 15.33
N LEU A 235 -13.31 -18.85 16.54
CA LEU A 235 -12.70 -20.03 17.13
C LEU A 235 -13.77 -21.10 17.32
N ASP A 236 -13.54 -22.28 16.76
CA ASP A 236 -14.51 -23.36 16.85
C ASP A 236 -13.83 -24.75 16.74
N LEU A 237 -14.41 -25.75 17.42
CA LEU A 237 -13.96 -27.15 17.49
C LEU A 237 -12.49 -27.33 17.91
N LEU A 238 -12.01 -26.54 18.88
CA LEU A 238 -10.62 -26.57 19.34
C LEU A 238 -10.46 -27.22 20.71
N GLY A 239 -9.49 -28.13 20.85
CA GLY A 239 -9.16 -28.77 22.12
C GLY A 239 -8.82 -30.26 21.98
N ALA A 240 -9.14 -30.87 20.84
CA ALA A 240 -8.74 -32.24 20.51
C ALA A 240 -7.22 -32.34 20.24
N GLU A 241 -6.67 -33.56 20.35
CA GLU A 241 -5.26 -33.83 20.08
C GLU A 241 -4.90 -33.56 18.61
N SER A 242 -3.80 -32.83 18.39
CA SER A 242 -3.22 -32.57 17.06
C SER A 242 -4.22 -32.04 16.00
N PRO A 243 -4.96 -30.94 16.27
CA PRO A 243 -5.89 -30.38 15.30
C PRO A 243 -5.13 -29.81 14.09
N THR A 244 -5.79 -29.79 12.94
CA THR A 244 -5.23 -29.21 11.70
C THR A 244 -6.17 -28.14 11.18
N VAL A 245 -5.83 -26.87 11.34
CA VAL A 245 -6.68 -25.73 10.95
C VAL A 245 -6.19 -25.17 9.62
N PRO A 246 -6.87 -25.39 8.48
CA PRO A 246 -6.45 -24.85 7.20
C PRO A 246 -6.73 -23.35 7.09
N SER A 247 -6.14 -22.70 6.08
CA SER A 247 -6.49 -21.32 5.76
C SER A 247 -7.68 -21.29 4.78
N TYR A 248 -8.85 -20.86 5.26
CA TYR A 248 -10.09 -20.86 4.47
C TYR A 248 -10.20 -19.71 3.47
N PHE A 249 -9.79 -18.49 3.85
CA PHE A 249 -10.07 -17.29 3.07
C PHE A 249 -8.79 -16.58 2.61
N LEU A 250 -8.71 -16.28 1.32
CA LEU A 250 -7.59 -15.55 0.73
C LEU A 250 -7.41 -14.12 1.31
N PRO A 251 -8.48 -13.32 1.50
CA PRO A 251 -8.34 -11.95 2.03
C PRO A 251 -7.64 -11.86 3.39
N THR A 252 -7.82 -12.87 4.25
CA THR A 252 -7.25 -12.92 5.60
C THR A 252 -6.07 -13.90 5.71
N HIS A 253 -5.59 -14.44 4.59
CA HIS A 253 -4.46 -15.37 4.60
C HIS A 253 -3.19 -14.75 5.17
N TRP A 254 -3.02 -13.43 5.04
CA TRP A 254 -1.91 -12.72 5.67
C TRP A 254 -1.89 -12.91 7.20
N ALA A 255 -3.05 -12.93 7.86
CA ALA A 255 -3.17 -13.10 9.31
C ALA A 255 -2.89 -14.55 9.70
N TYR A 256 -3.41 -15.50 8.90
CA TYR A 256 -3.10 -16.92 9.02
C TYR A 256 -1.59 -17.19 8.98
N ARG A 257 -0.90 -16.63 7.98
CA ARG A 257 0.56 -16.80 7.83
C ARG A 257 1.33 -16.31 9.05
N ASN A 258 0.96 -15.16 9.59
CA ASN A 258 1.59 -14.63 10.80
C ASN A 258 1.42 -15.56 12.00
N MET A 259 0.24 -16.17 12.18
CA MET A 259 0.03 -17.15 13.24
C MET A 259 0.80 -18.45 13.00
N ALA A 260 0.91 -18.92 11.75
CA ALA A 260 1.69 -20.10 11.40
C ALA A 260 3.20 -19.88 11.65
N ASP A 261 3.70 -18.69 11.33
CA ASP A 261 5.08 -18.29 11.63
C ASP A 261 5.32 -18.18 13.14
N LEU A 262 4.36 -17.64 13.89
CA LEU A 262 4.39 -17.63 15.36
C LEU A 262 4.40 -19.05 15.94
N GLU A 263 3.59 -19.96 15.39
CA GLU A 263 3.58 -21.35 15.80
C GLU A 263 4.96 -21.97 15.69
N LYS A 264 5.57 -21.84 14.52
CA LYS A 264 6.89 -22.37 14.27
C LYS A 264 7.91 -21.79 15.24
N ARG A 265 7.93 -20.47 15.43
CA ARG A 265 8.87 -19.79 16.34
C ARG A 265 8.72 -20.25 17.78
N MET A 266 7.50 -20.36 18.30
CA MET A 266 7.27 -20.80 19.68
C MET A 266 7.66 -22.26 19.90
N ARG A 267 7.45 -23.13 18.90
CA ARG A 267 7.94 -24.52 18.94
C ARG A 267 9.47 -24.59 18.93
N ASP A 268 10.13 -23.78 18.09
CA ASP A 268 11.60 -23.70 18.04
C ASP A 268 12.18 -23.21 19.39
N LEU A 269 11.47 -22.30 20.05
CA LEU A 269 11.80 -21.80 21.38
C LEU A 269 11.44 -22.74 22.54
N LYS A 270 10.78 -23.88 22.25
CA LYS A 270 10.28 -24.86 23.23
C LYS A 270 9.34 -24.24 24.27
N LEU A 271 8.52 -23.29 23.84
CA LEU A 271 7.51 -22.65 24.69
C LEU A 271 6.20 -23.44 24.72
N LEU A 272 6.06 -24.47 23.89
CA LEU A 272 4.85 -25.28 23.77
C LEU A 272 5.10 -26.69 24.26
N GLU A 273 4.14 -27.24 25.00
CA GLU A 273 4.22 -28.57 25.60
C GLU A 273 4.01 -29.69 24.56
N SER A 274 3.04 -29.51 23.65
CA SER A 274 2.75 -30.50 22.61
C SER A 274 3.80 -30.51 21.49
N SER A 275 4.07 -31.71 20.96
CA SER A 275 4.95 -31.94 19.79
C SER A 275 4.23 -32.79 18.73
N PRO A 276 3.19 -32.23 18.08
CA PRO A 276 2.39 -32.96 17.11
C PRO A 276 3.19 -33.32 15.85
N LYS A 277 2.78 -34.38 15.16
CA LYS A 277 3.42 -34.83 13.91
C LYS A 277 3.30 -33.80 12.77
N HIS A 278 2.24 -33.00 12.81
CA HIS A 278 1.96 -31.94 11.85
C HIS A 278 1.68 -30.63 12.60
N PRO A 279 2.03 -29.47 12.03
CA PRO A 279 1.71 -28.18 12.63
C PRO A 279 0.20 -27.97 12.73
N PHE A 280 -0.23 -27.24 13.76
CA PHE A 280 -1.61 -26.84 13.96
C PHE A 280 -2.12 -25.97 12.81
N LEU A 281 -1.26 -25.09 12.29
CA LEU A 281 -1.50 -24.20 11.15
C LEU A 281 -0.64 -24.61 9.93
N PRO A 282 -1.02 -25.66 9.18
CA PRO A 282 -0.21 -26.21 8.09
C PRO A 282 -0.08 -25.31 6.86
N ASP A 283 -1.00 -24.37 6.66
CA ASP A 283 -1.17 -23.66 5.38
C ASP A 283 -0.32 -22.37 5.28
N GLY A 284 0.73 -22.19 6.09
CA GLY A 284 1.54 -20.94 6.11
C GLY A 284 2.21 -20.57 4.77
N ASN A 285 2.33 -21.52 3.84
CA ASN A 285 2.88 -21.31 2.49
C ASN A 285 1.82 -21.52 1.38
N LYS A 286 0.53 -21.39 1.70
CA LYS A 286 -0.55 -21.61 0.74
C LYS A 286 -0.59 -20.49 -0.32
N GLU A 287 -0.47 -20.87 -1.59
CA GLU A 287 -0.51 -19.92 -2.71
C GLU A 287 -1.93 -19.45 -3.04
N ALA A 288 -2.07 -18.24 -3.60
CA ALA A 288 -3.38 -17.66 -3.92
C ALA A 288 -4.23 -18.53 -4.86
N THR A 289 -3.61 -19.37 -5.70
CA THR A 289 -4.29 -20.27 -6.65
C THR A 289 -4.82 -21.56 -6.04
N THR A 290 -4.49 -21.88 -4.77
CA THR A 290 -4.87 -23.15 -4.11
C THR A 290 -6.03 -23.00 -3.14
N PHE A 291 -6.56 -21.79 -2.95
CA PHE A 291 -7.81 -21.57 -2.22
C PHE A 291 -8.97 -22.23 -2.97
N GLY A 292 -9.53 -23.29 -2.38
CA GLY A 292 -10.63 -24.07 -2.93
C GLY A 292 -12.00 -23.49 -2.61
N ARG A 293 -13.06 -24.19 -3.04
CA ARG A 293 -14.46 -23.85 -2.76
C ARG A 293 -14.99 -24.45 -1.43
N GLY A 294 -14.10 -24.89 -0.54
CA GLY A 294 -14.50 -25.42 0.77
C GLY A 294 -15.06 -24.28 1.61
N PHE A 295 -16.28 -24.46 2.13
CA PHE A 295 -16.99 -23.48 2.95
C PHE A 295 -17.63 -24.23 4.11
N ILE A 296 -17.44 -23.71 5.32
CA ILE A 296 -18.07 -24.21 6.54
C ILE A 296 -19.05 -23.12 6.96
N GLY A 297 -20.32 -23.48 7.13
CA GLY A 297 -21.31 -22.56 7.70
C GLY A 297 -21.09 -22.50 9.21
N ASP A 298 -20.95 -21.30 9.75
CA ASP A 298 -20.67 -21.01 11.16
C ASP A 298 -20.99 -19.52 11.42
N ASP A 299 -20.87 -19.04 12.64
CA ASP A 299 -21.22 -17.71 13.15
C ASP A 299 -20.64 -16.53 12.37
N HIS A 300 -19.55 -16.74 11.62
CA HIS A 300 -18.97 -15.71 10.77
C HIS A 300 -19.85 -15.37 9.55
N VAL A 301 -20.77 -16.25 9.15
CA VAL A 301 -21.52 -16.13 7.89
C VAL A 301 -22.35 -14.82 7.81
N PRO A 302 -23.15 -14.43 8.82
CA PRO A 302 -23.91 -13.18 8.79
C PRO A 302 -23.04 -11.92 8.73
N PHE A 303 -21.84 -11.96 9.32
CA PHE A 303 -20.86 -10.85 9.29
C PHE A 303 -20.15 -10.79 7.94
N MET A 304 -19.72 -11.93 7.40
CA MET A 304 -19.09 -12.04 6.08
C MET A 304 -20.01 -11.51 4.98
N GLN A 305 -21.31 -11.84 5.03
CA GLN A 305 -22.31 -11.34 4.08
C GLN A 305 -22.39 -9.81 4.05
N ARG A 306 -22.07 -9.16 5.17
CA ARG A 306 -22.04 -7.70 5.36
C ARG A 306 -20.67 -7.08 5.11
N GLY A 307 -19.70 -7.88 4.65
CA GLY A 307 -18.39 -7.39 4.21
C GLY A 307 -17.29 -7.42 5.26
N VAL A 308 -17.52 -8.06 6.42
CA VAL A 308 -16.49 -8.23 7.46
C VAL A 308 -15.46 -9.28 7.02
N GLU A 309 -14.17 -8.99 7.23
CA GLU A 309 -13.09 -9.93 6.93
C GLU A 309 -12.98 -11.02 8.00
N ILE A 310 -12.98 -12.29 7.58
CA ILE A 310 -13.05 -13.45 8.48
C ILE A 310 -11.76 -14.25 8.51
N LEU A 311 -11.27 -14.58 9.70
CA LEU A 311 -10.25 -15.58 9.96
C LEU A 311 -10.88 -16.72 10.79
N HIS A 312 -11.22 -17.82 10.13
CA HIS A 312 -11.92 -18.94 10.75
C HIS A 312 -10.93 -20.00 11.23
N LEU A 313 -10.86 -20.20 12.55
CA LEU A 313 -9.98 -21.13 13.24
C LEU A 313 -10.74 -22.39 13.65
N ILE A 314 -11.14 -23.16 12.64
CA ILE A 314 -11.81 -24.45 12.80
C ILE A 314 -10.99 -25.56 12.11
N PRO A 315 -10.74 -26.71 12.76
CA PRO A 315 -9.97 -27.80 12.16
C PRO A 315 -10.69 -28.41 10.95
N SER A 316 -9.92 -28.99 10.04
CA SER A 316 -10.44 -29.82 8.95
C SER A 316 -9.47 -30.99 8.70
N PRO A 317 -9.91 -32.26 8.85
CA PRO A 317 -11.27 -32.66 9.21
C PRO A 317 -11.65 -32.27 10.65
N PHE A 318 -12.95 -32.20 10.93
CA PHE A 318 -13.44 -32.09 12.30
C PHE A 318 -12.97 -33.31 13.13
N PRO A 319 -12.81 -33.18 14.46
CA PRO A 319 -12.46 -34.30 15.33
C PRO A 319 -13.53 -35.40 15.28
N ARG A 320 -13.39 -36.35 14.35
CA ARG A 320 -14.46 -37.31 13.98
C ARG A 320 -14.96 -38.17 15.13
N ASP A 321 -14.12 -38.40 16.13
CA ASP A 321 -14.46 -39.22 17.29
C ASP A 321 -15.18 -38.43 18.39
N LEU A 322 -15.24 -37.10 18.29
CA LEU A 322 -15.82 -36.21 19.29
C LEU A 322 -16.97 -35.37 18.72
N TRP A 323 -16.81 -34.78 17.53
CA TRP A 323 -17.76 -33.81 16.97
C TRP A 323 -19.19 -34.36 16.92
N HIS A 324 -20.10 -33.65 17.59
CA HIS A 324 -21.52 -33.98 17.79
C HIS A 324 -21.75 -35.38 18.42
N LYS A 325 -20.83 -35.84 19.27
CA LYS A 325 -20.93 -37.10 20.02
C LYS A 325 -20.78 -36.84 21.51
N ILE A 326 -21.38 -37.70 22.33
CA ILE A 326 -21.41 -37.49 23.79
C ILE A 326 -20.02 -37.51 24.43
N GLU A 327 -19.05 -38.13 23.74
CA GLU A 327 -17.64 -38.19 24.12
C GLU A 327 -16.91 -36.84 23.97
N ASP A 328 -17.54 -35.80 23.37
CA ASP A 328 -17.03 -34.42 23.45
C ASP A 328 -17.24 -33.82 24.84
N ASP A 329 -16.47 -34.34 25.79
CA ASP A 329 -16.42 -33.99 27.19
C ASP A 329 -15.03 -33.49 27.61
N GLY A 330 -14.90 -33.04 28.86
CA GLY A 330 -13.63 -32.53 29.37
C GLY A 330 -12.50 -33.57 29.41
N GLU A 331 -12.80 -34.85 29.57
CA GLU A 331 -11.76 -35.90 29.70
C GLU A 331 -11.08 -36.21 28.36
N HIS A 332 -11.69 -35.84 27.24
CA HIS A 332 -11.14 -36.00 25.89
C HIS A 332 -10.40 -34.77 25.35
N LEU A 333 -10.28 -33.71 26.17
CA LEU A 333 -9.47 -32.54 25.83
C LEU A 333 -7.97 -32.84 26.00
N ASP A 334 -7.17 -32.50 24.98
CA ASP A 334 -5.72 -32.57 25.08
C ASP A 334 -5.16 -31.26 25.65
N LEU A 335 -5.00 -31.20 26.97
CA LEU A 335 -4.52 -30.01 27.67
C LEU A 335 -3.13 -29.54 27.19
N GLY A 336 -2.29 -30.41 26.62
CA GLY A 336 -1.00 -30.02 26.01
C GLY A 336 -1.13 -29.22 24.71
N THR A 337 -2.29 -29.26 24.07
CA THR A 337 -2.64 -28.47 22.88
C THR A 337 -3.15 -27.06 23.24
N PHE A 338 -3.64 -26.83 24.47
CA PHE A 338 -4.19 -25.54 24.91
C PHE A 338 -3.13 -24.43 25.03
N PRO A 339 -1.96 -24.64 25.68
CA PRO A 339 -0.88 -23.64 25.73
C PRO A 339 -0.41 -23.23 24.34
N ALA A 340 -0.37 -24.15 23.37
CA ALA A 340 -0.05 -23.81 21.99
C ALA A 340 -1.06 -22.79 21.44
N ILE A 341 -2.36 -23.11 21.52
CA ILE A 341 -3.42 -22.28 20.94
C ILE A 341 -3.60 -20.94 21.69
N THR A 342 -3.43 -20.89 23.01
CA THR A 342 -3.57 -19.66 23.80
C THR A 342 -2.38 -18.71 23.66
N HIS A 343 -1.14 -19.24 23.62
CA HIS A 343 0.04 -18.40 23.43
C HIS A 343 0.14 -17.86 21.99
N PHE A 344 -0.31 -18.61 20.98
CA PHE A 344 -0.39 -18.11 19.60
C PHE A 344 -1.31 -16.91 19.46
N ARG A 345 -2.32 -16.79 20.33
CA ARG A 345 -3.29 -15.69 20.29
C ARG A 345 -2.82 -14.47 21.05
N ALA A 346 -2.25 -14.62 22.25
CA ALA A 346 -1.60 -13.49 22.92
C ALA A 346 -0.42 -12.94 22.09
N GLY A 347 0.34 -13.83 21.44
CA GLY A 347 1.39 -13.47 20.49
C GLY A 347 0.85 -12.87 19.18
N GLY A 348 -0.22 -13.43 18.61
CA GLY A 348 -0.86 -12.96 17.38
C GLY A 348 -1.58 -11.63 17.53
N VAL A 349 -2.17 -11.35 18.70
CA VAL A 349 -2.78 -10.06 19.08
C VAL A 349 -1.70 -8.99 19.23
N LYS A 350 -0.65 -9.27 20.02
CA LYS A 350 0.50 -8.36 20.15
C LYS A 350 1.25 -8.17 18.83
N GLN A 351 1.30 -9.19 17.96
CA GLN A 351 1.90 -9.09 16.64
C GLN A 351 0.99 -8.37 15.65
N CYS A 352 -0.33 -8.56 15.63
CA CYS A 352 -1.23 -7.73 14.82
C CYS A 352 -1.16 -6.24 15.21
N ASP A 353 -0.95 -5.96 16.49
CA ASP A 353 -0.73 -4.61 17.02
C ASP A 353 0.61 -3.99 16.54
N SER A 354 1.60 -4.85 16.36
CA SER A 354 2.96 -4.49 15.96
C SER A 354 3.08 -3.91 14.55
N LYS A 355 2.01 -3.94 13.74
CA LYS A 355 1.93 -3.23 12.46
C LYS A 355 1.81 -1.69 12.63
N LEU A 356 1.62 -1.22 13.86
CA LEU A 356 1.11 0.12 14.18
C LEU A 356 1.82 0.78 15.38
N SER A 357 3.08 0.44 15.63
CA SER A 357 3.97 1.20 16.50
C SER A 357 5.37 1.17 15.91
N SER A 358 5.84 2.30 15.39
CA SER A 358 7.23 2.48 15.00
C SER A 358 7.93 3.43 15.96
N THR A 359 8.35 2.94 17.13
CA THR A 359 9.59 3.40 17.79
C THR A 359 9.88 2.56 19.03
N ALA A 360 10.96 1.77 18.99
CA ALA A 360 11.68 1.36 20.20
C ALA A 360 13.18 1.53 19.94
N THR A 361 13.77 2.59 20.50
CA THR A 361 15.22 2.78 20.57
C THR A 361 15.84 1.86 21.62
N PRO A 362 16.98 1.21 21.35
CA PRO A 362 17.67 0.38 22.34
C PRO A 362 18.49 1.24 23.32
N VAL A 363 18.28 0.99 24.61
CA VAL A 363 19.11 1.50 25.71
C VAL A 363 20.48 0.82 25.67
N LEU A 364 21.54 1.61 25.47
CA LEU A 364 22.92 1.20 25.71
C LEU A 364 23.40 1.87 27.01
N GLU A 365 23.71 1.05 28.00
CA GLU A 365 24.40 1.43 29.24
C GLU A 365 25.82 1.93 28.96
N ALA A 366 26.21 3.09 29.50
CA ALA A 366 27.59 3.45 29.80
C ALA A 366 27.65 4.56 30.88
N PRO A 367 28.76 4.66 31.64
CA PRO A 367 28.75 5.03 33.06
C PRO A 367 28.90 6.53 33.38
N SER A 368 28.50 6.89 34.60
CA SER A 368 28.64 8.20 35.26
C SER A 368 30.11 8.64 35.46
N PRO A 369 30.44 9.95 35.50
CA PRO A 369 30.50 10.71 36.77
C PRO A 369 30.27 12.26 36.60
N PRO A 370 30.61 13.15 37.56
CA PRO A 370 29.84 13.44 38.76
C PRO A 370 29.43 14.93 38.93
N HIS A 371 28.39 15.12 39.74
CA HIS A 371 28.13 16.24 40.66
C HIS A 371 28.55 17.68 40.29
N PHE A 372 27.56 18.58 40.16
CA PHE A 372 27.55 19.80 40.97
C PHE A 372 26.12 20.28 41.25
N LYS A 373 25.82 20.44 42.55
CA LYS A 373 24.55 20.96 43.08
C LYS A 373 24.56 22.49 43.02
N MET A 374 23.44 23.12 42.69
CA MET A 374 22.91 24.20 43.53
C MET A 374 21.44 24.50 43.23
N ARG A 375 20.61 24.27 44.24
CA ARG A 375 19.28 24.87 44.42
C ARG A 375 19.45 26.34 44.79
N PHE A 376 18.61 27.23 44.26
CA PHE A 376 17.86 28.25 45.02
C PHE A 376 16.85 28.95 44.07
N LEU A 377 15.56 28.70 44.27
CA LEU A 377 14.47 29.68 44.10
C LEU A 377 14.54 30.67 45.30
N PRO A 378 13.96 31.91 45.31
CA PRO A 378 12.70 32.27 44.66
C PRO A 378 12.50 33.75 44.19
N SER A 379 11.35 33.98 43.53
CA SER A 379 10.51 35.20 43.54
C SER A 379 10.93 36.49 42.80
N PHE A 380 10.20 36.82 41.73
CA PHE A 380 9.42 38.07 41.66
C PHE A 380 8.18 37.86 40.77
N ALA A 381 7.04 38.32 41.27
CA ALA A 381 5.70 38.15 40.72
C ALA A 381 5.24 39.36 39.90
N LEU A 382 4.12 39.14 39.19
CA LEU A 382 3.17 40.10 38.57
C LEU A 382 3.53 40.67 37.18
N LEU A 383 2.81 40.20 36.16
CA LEU A 383 1.85 41.01 35.40
C LEU A 383 1.02 40.17 34.43
N ALA A 384 -0.29 40.45 34.42
CA ALA A 384 -1.32 40.04 33.45
C ALA A 384 -1.86 38.60 33.50
N SER A 385 -2.67 38.32 34.52
CA SER A 385 -3.85 37.47 34.37
C SER A 385 -4.90 38.19 33.50
N ALA A 386 -4.74 38.12 32.17
CA ALA A 386 -5.87 38.24 31.27
C ALA A 386 -6.42 36.82 31.04
N ALA A 387 -7.53 36.50 31.68
CA ALA A 387 -8.34 35.36 31.26
C ALA A 387 -8.80 35.65 29.82
N SER A 388 -8.05 35.18 28.83
CA SER A 388 -8.52 35.17 27.45
C SER A 388 -9.61 34.10 27.41
N ALA A 389 -10.87 34.50 27.50
CA ALA A 389 -11.98 33.62 27.20
C ALA A 389 -11.72 33.04 25.80
N ALA A 390 -11.61 31.73 25.69
CA ALA A 390 -11.41 31.07 24.40
C ALA A 390 -12.51 31.54 23.44
N SER A 391 -12.13 32.19 22.33
CA SER A 391 -13.08 32.56 21.29
C SER A 391 -13.77 31.29 20.80
N THR A 392 -15.09 31.32 20.72
CA THR A 392 -15.91 30.25 20.17
C THR A 392 -16.57 30.79 18.91
N TRP A 393 -16.72 29.96 17.89
CA TRP A 393 -17.49 30.33 16.71
C TRP A 393 -18.94 30.65 17.09
N SER A 394 -19.56 31.62 16.43
CA SER A 394 -20.96 31.98 16.65
C SER A 394 -21.60 32.47 15.36
N PHE A 395 -22.86 32.89 15.41
CA PHE A 395 -23.56 33.45 14.25
C PHE A 395 -24.43 34.65 14.64
N SER A 396 -24.77 35.50 13.66
CA SER A 396 -25.81 36.53 13.78
C SER A 396 -26.74 36.53 12.58
N ASP A 397 -27.84 37.26 12.70
CA ASP A 397 -28.81 37.49 11.62
C ASP A 397 -29.37 36.17 11.04
N GLY A 398 -29.51 35.16 11.92
CA GLY A 398 -30.07 33.85 11.58
C GLY A 398 -31.55 33.99 11.23
N ALA A 399 -31.93 33.52 10.05
CA ALA A 399 -33.31 33.50 9.59
C ALA A 399 -33.63 32.17 8.88
N VAL A 400 -34.86 31.72 9.07
CA VAL A 400 -35.45 30.56 8.38
C VAL A 400 -36.66 31.01 7.58
N GLU A 401 -36.70 30.67 6.30
CA GLU A 401 -37.79 30.97 5.38
C GLU A 401 -38.37 29.67 4.83
N VAL A 402 -39.69 29.51 4.92
CA VAL A 402 -40.43 28.43 4.27
C VAL A 402 -41.31 29.01 3.18
N ALA A 403 -41.16 28.50 1.95
CA ALA A 403 -41.94 28.96 0.81
C ALA A 403 -42.40 27.80 -0.06
N SER A 404 -43.68 27.81 -0.45
CA SER A 404 -44.24 26.93 -1.48
C SER A 404 -44.33 27.68 -2.80
N LYS A 405 -44.32 26.96 -3.93
CA LYS A 405 -44.32 27.57 -5.27
C LYS A 405 -45.64 28.31 -5.54
N GLY A 406 -45.65 29.63 -5.39
CA GLY A 406 -46.81 30.51 -5.66
C GLY A 406 -47.57 31.02 -4.43
N SER A 407 -47.10 30.75 -3.21
CA SER A 407 -47.67 31.26 -1.94
C SER A 407 -46.80 32.36 -1.31
N VAL A 408 -47.35 33.09 -0.34
CA VAL A 408 -46.61 34.08 0.47
C VAL A 408 -45.58 33.33 1.32
N SER A 409 -44.30 33.72 1.27
CA SER A 409 -43.26 33.09 2.08
C SER A 409 -43.36 33.50 3.55
N THR A 410 -43.17 32.55 4.45
CA THR A 410 -43.14 32.80 5.89
C THR A 410 -41.68 32.80 6.35
N SER A 411 -41.21 33.94 6.85
CA SER A 411 -39.83 34.12 7.33
C SER A 411 -39.82 34.37 8.83
N TYR A 412 -38.95 33.67 9.54
CA TYR A 412 -38.74 33.80 10.98
C TYR A 412 -37.27 34.14 11.26
N ILE A 413 -37.02 35.04 12.20
CA ILE A 413 -35.67 35.28 12.73
C ILE A 413 -35.44 34.27 13.85
N PHE A 414 -34.25 33.67 13.95
CA PHE A 414 -33.94 32.59 14.91
C PHE A 414 -34.32 32.92 16.36
N ALA A 415 -34.30 34.19 16.77
CA ALA A 415 -34.72 34.64 18.10
C ALA A 415 -36.24 34.57 18.36
N ASP A 416 -37.06 34.55 17.29
CA ASP A 416 -38.52 34.60 17.32
C ASP A 416 -39.19 33.34 16.72
N VAL A 417 -38.40 32.29 16.42
CA VAL A 417 -38.96 31.03 15.89
C VAL A 417 -39.77 30.35 17.00
N GLN A 418 -41.10 30.24 16.82
CA GLN A 418 -41.89 29.27 17.58
C GLN A 418 -41.26 27.90 17.37
N GLU A 419 -41.00 27.15 18.44
CA GLU A 419 -40.15 25.94 18.54
C GLU A 419 -40.18 24.91 17.39
N THR A 420 -41.10 24.95 16.42
CA THR A 420 -41.18 24.02 15.29
C THR A 420 -41.67 24.67 14.00
N VAL A 421 -40.90 24.47 12.92
CA VAL A 421 -41.20 24.87 11.53
C VAL A 421 -41.78 23.67 10.77
N GLN A 422 -42.88 23.87 10.04
CA GLN A 422 -43.49 22.79 9.24
C GLN A 422 -42.91 22.77 7.82
N LEU A 423 -42.56 21.57 7.33
CA LEU A 423 -42.02 21.34 5.99
C LEU A 423 -42.88 20.33 5.24
N GLY A 424 -43.70 20.78 4.29
CA GLY A 424 -44.48 19.93 3.38
C GLY A 424 -43.74 19.49 2.12
N GLN A 425 -44.34 18.56 1.36
CA GLN A 425 -43.72 17.95 0.16
C GLN A 425 -43.35 18.96 -0.94
N ALA A 426 -44.09 20.07 -1.06
CA ALA A 426 -43.86 21.11 -2.07
C ALA A 426 -43.13 22.35 -1.51
N ASP A 427 -42.77 22.32 -0.23
CA ASP A 427 -42.16 23.44 0.47
C ASP A 427 -40.64 23.41 0.33
N ARG A 428 -40.05 24.60 0.32
CA ARG A 428 -38.61 24.81 0.38
C ARG A 428 -38.25 25.48 1.69
N LEU A 429 -37.36 24.85 2.46
CA LEU A 429 -36.75 25.40 3.66
C LEU A 429 -35.45 26.10 3.27
N LYS A 430 -35.34 27.38 3.57
CA LYS A 430 -34.11 28.17 3.39
C LYS A 430 -33.64 28.68 4.74
N VAL A 431 -32.37 28.43 5.06
CA VAL A 431 -31.71 28.95 6.25
C VAL A 431 -30.59 29.90 5.83
N SER A 432 -30.54 31.07 6.46
CA SER A 432 -29.51 32.08 6.20
C SER A 432 -28.96 32.65 7.51
N LEU A 433 -27.66 32.95 7.55
CA LEU A 433 -26.98 33.52 8.72
C LEU A 433 -25.65 34.17 8.36
N THR A 434 -25.02 34.84 9.34
CA THR A 434 -23.62 35.32 9.25
C THR A 434 -22.76 34.68 10.33
N ALA A 435 -21.80 33.84 9.94
CA ALA A 435 -20.84 33.20 10.85
C ALA A 435 -19.77 34.19 11.36
N LYS A 436 -19.37 34.03 12.62
CA LYS A 436 -18.43 34.90 13.34
C LYS A 436 -17.37 34.12 14.12
N ASP A 437 -16.13 34.58 14.02
CA ASP A 437 -15.00 34.15 14.86
C ASP A 437 -14.84 35.20 15.98
N GLY A 438 -15.36 34.88 17.17
CA GLY A 438 -15.60 35.88 18.21
C GLY A 438 -16.62 36.93 17.77
N SER A 439 -16.24 38.21 17.74
CA SER A 439 -17.12 39.31 17.32
C SER A 439 -17.05 39.66 15.83
N LYS A 440 -16.12 39.06 15.07
CA LYS A 440 -15.84 39.44 13.67
C LYS A 440 -16.48 38.45 12.68
N PRO A 441 -17.26 38.93 11.68
CA PRO A 441 -17.73 38.10 10.59
C PRO A 441 -16.55 37.48 9.84
N LYS A 442 -16.58 36.16 9.66
CA LYS A 442 -15.49 35.42 9.02
C LYS A 442 -16.04 34.12 8.43
N ARG A 443 -15.44 33.67 7.33
CA ARG A 443 -15.78 32.39 6.70
C ARG A 443 -15.13 31.23 7.49
N PRO A 444 -15.91 30.33 8.10
CA PRO A 444 -15.38 29.09 8.68
C PRO A 444 -15.01 28.09 7.57
N HIS A 445 -14.17 27.10 7.87
CA HIS A 445 -13.85 26.02 6.92
C HIS A 445 -15.04 25.08 6.71
N GLN A 446 -15.86 24.91 7.75
CA GLN A 446 -17.03 24.04 7.76
C GLN A 446 -18.21 24.76 8.43
N ALA A 447 -19.38 24.75 7.78
CA ALA A 447 -20.64 25.10 8.41
C ALA A 447 -21.78 24.25 7.84
N PHE A 448 -22.56 23.65 8.72
CA PHE A 448 -23.66 22.75 8.37
C PHE A 448 -24.92 23.09 9.16
N LEU A 449 -26.07 22.91 8.51
CA LEU A 449 -27.34 22.68 9.18
C LEU A 449 -27.47 21.17 9.39
N MET A 450 -27.49 20.73 10.64
CA MET A 450 -27.70 19.34 11.02
C MET A 450 -29.18 19.14 11.37
N LEU A 451 -29.85 18.19 10.73
CA LEU A 451 -31.19 17.75 11.13
C LEU A 451 -31.07 16.42 11.85
N LYS A 452 -31.54 16.33 13.10
CA LYS A 452 -31.40 15.15 13.96
C LYS A 452 -32.73 14.66 14.50
N GLU A 453 -32.98 13.37 14.44
CA GLU A 453 -34.09 12.73 15.13
C GLU A 453 -33.68 12.39 16.58
N LYS A 454 -34.43 12.91 17.55
CA LYS A 454 -34.06 12.88 18.97
C LYS A 454 -33.97 11.46 19.56
N HIS A 455 -34.83 10.54 19.08
CA HIS A 455 -34.96 9.21 19.67
C HIS A 455 -34.02 8.17 19.05
N THR A 456 -33.82 8.23 17.73
CA THR A 456 -32.94 7.30 17.00
C THR A 456 -31.50 7.78 16.95
N GLY A 457 -31.26 9.08 17.19
CA GLY A 457 -29.96 9.71 17.01
C GLY A 457 -29.59 9.92 15.53
N LEU A 458 -30.46 9.52 14.60
CA LEU A 458 -30.24 9.66 13.16
C LEU A 458 -30.13 11.13 12.80
N GLU A 459 -29.06 11.51 12.12
CA GLU A 459 -28.85 12.90 11.71
C GLU A 459 -28.35 13.01 10.27
N ALA A 460 -28.62 14.16 9.65
CA ALA A 460 -28.19 14.45 8.29
C ALA A 460 -27.63 15.88 8.20
N PRO A 461 -26.37 16.05 7.75
CA PRO A 461 -25.76 17.35 7.59
C PRO A 461 -26.04 17.96 6.21
N TYR A 462 -26.36 19.25 6.18
CA TYR A 462 -26.54 20.04 4.95
C TYR A 462 -25.59 21.24 4.97
N ALA A 463 -24.63 21.25 4.04
CA ALA A 463 -23.59 22.28 4.00
C ALA A 463 -24.14 23.66 3.63
N LEU A 464 -23.72 24.69 4.38
CA LEU A 464 -24.03 26.08 4.03
C LEU A 464 -23.11 26.57 2.91
N THR A 465 -23.69 27.22 1.92
CA THR A 465 -22.95 27.99 0.92
C THR A 465 -22.49 29.32 1.53
N LEU A 466 -21.20 29.43 1.85
CA LEU A 466 -20.62 30.57 2.58
C LEU A 466 -19.84 31.54 1.68
N LYS A 467 -20.03 32.84 1.90
CA LYS A 467 -19.20 33.92 1.32
C LYS A 467 -18.04 34.28 2.26
N GLU A 468 -17.03 34.99 1.74
CA GLU A 468 -15.91 35.50 2.54
C GLU A 468 -16.35 36.39 3.71
N SER A 469 -17.46 37.11 3.54
CA SER A 469 -18.06 37.96 4.58
C SER A 469 -18.69 37.18 5.75
N GLY A 470 -18.57 35.84 5.78
CA GLY A 470 -19.23 34.96 6.76
C GLY A 470 -20.71 34.69 6.50
N LYS A 471 -21.33 35.34 5.49
CA LYS A 471 -22.73 35.12 5.14
C LYS A 471 -22.91 33.74 4.51
N GLY A 472 -23.79 32.92 5.07
CA GLY A 472 -24.06 31.55 4.64
C GLY A 472 -25.54 31.28 4.39
N THR A 473 -25.83 30.44 3.40
CA THR A 473 -27.20 29.98 3.11
C THR A 473 -27.24 28.50 2.78
N VAL A 474 -28.27 27.79 3.23
CA VAL A 474 -28.60 26.42 2.81
C VAL A 474 -30.08 26.35 2.43
N GLU A 475 -30.40 25.64 1.36
CA GLU A 475 -31.77 25.42 0.89
C GLU A 475 -32.00 23.91 0.76
N LEU A 476 -33.13 23.42 1.30
CA LEU A 476 -33.49 22.01 1.25
C LEU A 476 -35.00 21.81 1.08
N THR A 477 -35.36 20.71 0.44
CA THR A 477 -36.74 20.20 0.27
C THR A 477 -36.84 18.81 0.89
N GLN A 478 -38.05 18.27 1.03
CA GLN A 478 -38.21 16.89 1.52
C GLN A 478 -37.45 15.85 0.67
N LYS A 479 -37.26 16.09 -0.64
CA LYS A 479 -36.53 15.15 -1.52
C LYS A 479 -35.05 15.05 -1.18
N ASP A 480 -34.51 16.07 -0.53
CA ASP A 480 -33.10 16.13 -0.14
C ASP A 480 -32.87 15.43 1.21
N LEU A 481 -33.94 15.09 1.93
CA LEU A 481 -33.85 14.36 3.20
C LEU A 481 -33.66 12.86 2.95
N PRO A 482 -32.77 12.18 3.70
CA PRO A 482 -32.71 10.72 3.75
C PRO A 482 -34.08 10.11 4.03
N ILE A 483 -34.35 8.98 3.38
CA ILE A 483 -35.61 8.24 3.49
C ILE A 483 -35.97 7.93 4.95
N GLN A 484 -34.97 7.69 5.80
CA GLN A 484 -35.13 7.39 7.21
C GLN A 484 -35.61 8.62 8.02
N LEU A 485 -35.12 9.83 7.70
CA LEU A 485 -35.60 11.07 8.33
C LEU A 485 -37.00 11.47 7.84
N LEU A 486 -37.35 11.10 6.61
CA LEU A 486 -38.71 11.29 6.06
C LEU A 486 -39.76 10.40 6.72
N THR A 487 -39.34 9.28 7.32
CA THR A 487 -40.24 8.37 8.03
C THR A 487 -40.45 8.72 9.50
N SER A 488 -39.72 9.70 10.03
CA SER A 488 -39.82 10.14 11.42
C SER A 488 -41.23 10.69 11.73
N THR A 489 -41.74 10.33 12.90
CA THR A 489 -43.03 10.84 13.41
C THR A 489 -42.86 12.02 14.35
N ASP A 490 -41.63 12.31 14.78
CA ASP A 490 -41.30 13.38 15.71
C ASP A 490 -40.66 14.56 14.97
N PRO A 491 -40.77 15.80 15.50
CA PRO A 491 -40.03 16.93 14.95
C PRO A 491 -38.51 16.70 14.98
N LEU A 492 -37.85 16.95 13.86
CA LEU A 492 -36.40 16.86 13.72
C LEU A 492 -35.73 18.09 14.34
N GLU A 493 -34.71 17.89 15.16
CA GLU A 493 -33.91 18.95 15.75
C GLU A 493 -32.96 19.55 14.72
N ALA A 494 -33.09 20.85 14.43
CA ALA A 494 -32.20 21.57 13.53
C ALA A 494 -31.13 22.32 14.33
N SER A 495 -29.89 21.86 14.23
CA SER A 495 -28.72 22.46 14.88
C SER A 495 -27.74 23.03 13.84
N LEU A 496 -27.12 24.16 14.17
CA LEU A 496 -26.06 24.73 13.36
C LEU A 496 -24.70 24.28 13.90
N VAL A 497 -23.88 23.71 13.02
CA VAL A 497 -22.51 23.28 13.32
C VAL A 497 -21.54 24.18 12.57
N ILE A 498 -20.64 24.88 13.28
CA ILE A 498 -19.59 25.73 12.69
C ILE A 498 -18.22 25.27 13.20
N GLY A 499 -17.31 24.97 12.27
CA GLY A 499 -15.94 24.52 12.55
C GLY A 499 -14.90 25.14 11.61
N SER A 500 -13.68 25.34 12.11
CA SER A 500 -12.56 25.88 11.34
C SER A 500 -11.25 25.37 11.90
N PHE A 501 -10.22 25.19 11.07
CA PHE A 501 -8.86 24.97 11.55
C PHE A 501 -8.39 26.19 12.38
N GLY A 502 -7.74 25.94 13.52
CA GLY A 502 -7.25 26.98 14.45
C GLY A 502 -7.57 26.70 15.92
N SER A 503 -7.25 27.66 16.79
CA SER A 503 -7.44 27.54 18.26
C SER A 503 -8.85 27.94 18.75
N THR A 504 -9.70 28.50 17.89
CA THR A 504 -11.10 28.84 18.21
C THR A 504 -11.94 27.56 18.24
N LYS A 505 -12.62 27.28 19.36
CA LYS A 505 -13.48 26.10 19.48
C LYS A 505 -14.65 26.16 18.49
N GLY A 506 -14.94 25.04 17.86
CA GLY A 506 -16.15 24.87 17.05
C GLY A 506 -17.42 25.07 17.89
N ALA A 507 -18.53 25.37 17.23
CA ALA A 507 -19.80 25.64 17.89
C ALA A 507 -20.90 24.75 17.30
N VAL A 508 -21.64 24.10 18.18
CA VAL A 508 -22.91 23.45 17.88
C VAL A 508 -23.98 24.22 18.63
N SER A 509 -24.99 24.72 17.93
CA SER A 509 -26.05 25.52 18.53
C SER A 509 -27.39 25.11 17.95
N HIS A 510 -28.31 24.73 18.81
CA HIS A 510 -29.70 24.49 18.43
C HIS A 510 -30.28 25.75 17.78
N ALA A 511 -30.97 25.60 16.65
CA ALA A 511 -31.59 26.70 15.93
C ALA A 511 -33.13 26.65 16.02
N PHE A 512 -33.75 25.53 15.61
CA PHE A 512 -35.21 25.31 15.63
C PHE A 512 -35.54 23.82 15.43
N ASN A 513 -36.80 23.40 15.51
CA ASN A 513 -37.21 22.05 15.09
C ASN A 513 -37.96 22.06 13.74
N VAL A 514 -37.96 20.94 13.01
CA VAL A 514 -38.64 20.76 11.73
C VAL A 514 -39.62 19.60 11.80
N ALA A 515 -40.91 19.87 11.66
CA ALA A 515 -41.95 18.84 11.52
C ALA A 515 -42.17 18.50 10.05
N ILE A 516 -41.98 17.23 9.68
CA ILE A 516 -42.20 16.74 8.31
C ILE A 516 -43.69 16.44 8.11
N LEU A 517 -44.34 17.17 7.20
CA LEU A 517 -45.73 16.91 6.83
C LEU A 517 -45.79 15.88 5.70
N VAL A 518 -46.44 14.74 5.96
CA VAL A 518 -46.63 13.65 4.99
C VAL A 518 -48.09 13.63 4.54
N ASP A 519 -48.33 13.52 3.23
CA ASP A 519 -49.67 13.30 2.68
C ASP A 519 -50.14 11.87 3.03
N PRO A 520 -51.26 11.70 3.75
CA PRO A 520 -51.77 10.36 4.12
C PRO A 520 -52.18 9.49 2.92
N ASN A 521 -52.29 10.03 1.70
CA ASN A 521 -52.62 9.29 0.49
C ASN A 521 -51.41 8.75 -0.28
N VAL A 522 -50.18 9.01 0.17
CA VAL A 522 -48.95 8.54 -0.49
C VAL A 522 -48.27 7.47 0.38
N PRO A 523 -48.00 6.25 -0.14
CA PRO A 523 -47.29 5.21 0.60
C PRO A 523 -45.91 5.70 1.05
N ARG A 524 -45.57 5.46 2.33
CA ARG A 524 -44.25 5.85 2.85
C ARG A 524 -43.16 5.07 2.12
N PRO A 525 -42.09 5.73 1.67
CA PRO A 525 -40.99 5.06 0.99
C PRO A 525 -40.28 4.11 1.99
N GLN A 526 -40.04 2.86 1.58
CA GLN A 526 -39.34 1.84 2.37
C GLN A 526 -37.86 1.80 2.03
N TYR A 527 -37.00 1.66 3.04
CA TYR A 527 -35.56 1.48 2.85
C TYR A 527 -35.24 0.02 2.47
N GLU A 528 -34.68 -0.20 1.28
CA GLU A 528 -34.10 -1.49 0.87
C GLU A 528 -32.57 -1.44 1.02
N ALA A 529 -32.00 -2.37 1.80
CA ALA A 529 -30.56 -2.41 2.07
C ALA A 529 -29.75 -2.91 0.85
N PRO A 530 -28.58 -2.32 0.54
CA PRO A 530 -27.72 -2.81 -0.53
C PRO A 530 -27.06 -4.14 -0.16
N LEU A 531 -27.52 -5.23 -0.80
CA LEU A 531 -26.98 -6.58 -0.61
C LEU A 531 -25.66 -6.78 -1.38
N ARG A 532 -24.53 -6.95 -0.67
CA ARG A 532 -23.21 -7.22 -1.32
C ARG A 532 -22.98 -8.71 -1.59
N TYR A 533 -23.44 -9.57 -0.68
CA TYR A 533 -23.50 -11.03 -0.87
C TYR A 533 -24.83 -11.56 -0.34
N GLY A 534 -25.64 -12.16 -1.20
CA GLY A 534 -26.80 -12.93 -0.77
C GLY A 534 -27.26 -13.94 -1.81
N LYS A 535 -28.17 -14.80 -1.36
CA LYS A 535 -28.73 -15.91 -2.14
C LYS A 535 -29.41 -15.36 -3.39
N LYS A 536 -28.84 -15.65 -4.56
CA LYS A 536 -29.48 -15.36 -5.84
C LYS A 536 -30.77 -16.21 -5.96
N PRO A 537 -31.76 -15.77 -6.76
CA PRO A 537 -33.00 -16.51 -6.96
C PRO A 537 -32.74 -17.97 -7.32
N GLU A 538 -33.53 -18.87 -6.74
CA GLU A 538 -33.44 -20.31 -6.95
C GLU A 538 -33.62 -20.64 -8.44
N ILE A 539 -32.66 -21.38 -8.99
CA ILE A 539 -32.63 -21.71 -10.42
C ILE A 539 -33.48 -22.96 -10.61
N HIS A 540 -34.67 -22.82 -11.20
CA HIS A 540 -35.42 -23.97 -11.71
C HIS A 540 -34.63 -24.63 -12.85
N HIS A 541 -34.04 -25.80 -12.55
CA HIS A 541 -33.25 -26.56 -13.51
C HIS A 541 -34.18 -27.19 -14.55
N ILE A 542 -34.36 -26.52 -15.68
CA ILE A 542 -34.74 -27.21 -16.92
C ILE A 542 -33.44 -27.79 -17.46
N PHE A 543 -33.33 -29.12 -17.53
CA PHE A 543 -32.13 -29.78 -18.03
C PHE A 543 -31.71 -29.17 -19.39
N ARG A 544 -30.48 -28.66 -19.46
CA ARG A 544 -29.85 -28.30 -20.73
C ARG A 544 -29.56 -29.58 -21.48
N ASP A 545 -29.84 -29.58 -22.79
CA ASP A 545 -29.31 -30.59 -23.69
C ASP A 545 -27.79 -30.71 -23.53
N ASP A 546 -27.27 -31.93 -23.76
CA ASP A 546 -25.85 -32.25 -23.65
C ASP A 546 -24.96 -31.15 -24.26
N PRO A 547 -23.85 -30.78 -23.60
CA PRO A 547 -22.98 -29.74 -24.09
C PRO A 547 -22.48 -30.10 -25.49
N LYS A 548 -22.97 -29.38 -26.50
CA LYS A 548 -22.45 -29.48 -27.86
C LYS A 548 -20.98 -29.13 -27.82
N SER A 549 -20.13 -30.07 -28.26
CA SER A 549 -18.70 -29.83 -28.39
C SER A 549 -18.48 -28.51 -29.15
N PRO A 550 -17.44 -27.73 -28.82
CA PRO A 550 -17.11 -26.53 -29.58
C PRO A 550 -17.07 -26.90 -31.08
N PRO A 551 -17.57 -26.02 -31.96
CA PRO A 551 -17.66 -26.31 -33.38
C PRO A 551 -16.34 -26.90 -33.87
N LYS A 552 -16.37 -28.07 -34.53
CA LYS A 552 -15.17 -28.80 -34.99
C LYS A 552 -14.17 -27.90 -35.72
N ILE A 553 -14.69 -26.87 -36.40
CA ILE A 553 -13.94 -25.83 -37.09
C ILE A 553 -13.00 -25.07 -36.12
N ILE A 554 -13.46 -24.68 -34.94
CA ILE A 554 -12.65 -23.95 -33.95
C ILE A 554 -11.53 -24.85 -33.44
N SER A 555 -11.84 -26.09 -33.05
CA SER A 555 -10.83 -27.06 -32.61
C SER A 555 -9.80 -27.36 -33.72
N LEU A 556 -10.26 -27.46 -34.97
CA LEU A 556 -9.39 -27.67 -36.13
C LEU A 556 -8.48 -26.47 -36.39
N VAL A 557 -8.97 -25.24 -36.24
CA VAL A 557 -8.17 -24.01 -36.39
C VAL A 557 -7.04 -23.96 -35.36
N PHE A 558 -7.31 -24.25 -34.09
CA PHE A 558 -6.27 -24.29 -33.06
C PHE A 558 -5.27 -25.43 -33.29
N ALA A 559 -5.73 -26.61 -33.71
CA ALA A 559 -4.84 -27.72 -34.06
C ALA A 559 -3.93 -27.36 -35.25
N LEU A 560 -4.49 -26.75 -36.30
CA LEU A 560 -3.72 -26.28 -37.45
C LEU A 560 -2.75 -25.15 -37.09
N ALA A 561 -3.13 -24.25 -36.18
CA ALA A 561 -2.24 -23.19 -35.69
C ALA A 561 -1.02 -23.78 -34.96
N VAL A 562 -1.22 -24.79 -34.12
CA VAL A 562 -0.12 -25.52 -33.46
C VAL A 562 0.76 -26.23 -34.49
N VAL A 563 0.16 -26.95 -35.45
CA VAL A 563 0.92 -27.63 -36.51
C VAL A 563 1.70 -26.63 -37.37
N ALA A 564 1.16 -25.44 -37.63
CA ALA A 564 1.82 -24.38 -38.41
C ALA A 564 3.06 -23.78 -37.72
N THR A 565 3.22 -23.96 -36.40
CA THR A 565 4.44 -23.51 -35.71
C THR A 565 5.67 -24.33 -36.10
N ILE A 566 5.50 -25.61 -36.46
CA ILE A 566 6.60 -26.51 -36.83
C ILE A 566 7.33 -26.02 -38.11
N PRO A 567 6.66 -25.77 -39.25
CA PRO A 567 7.33 -25.24 -40.43
C PRO A 567 7.91 -23.84 -40.20
N LEU A 568 7.29 -22.99 -39.37
CA LEU A 568 7.85 -21.68 -39.00
C LEU A 568 9.19 -21.81 -38.25
N VAL A 569 9.29 -22.75 -37.32
CA VAL A 569 10.53 -23.05 -36.59
C VAL A 569 11.60 -23.59 -37.55
N LEU A 570 11.23 -24.52 -38.44
CA LEU A 570 12.16 -25.09 -39.43
C LEU A 570 12.67 -24.03 -40.43
N LEU A 571 11.80 -23.14 -40.91
CA LEU A 571 12.17 -22.00 -41.75
C LEU A 571 13.07 -21.02 -41.00
N GLY A 572 12.78 -20.75 -39.73
CA GLY A 572 13.61 -19.92 -38.87
C GLY A 572 15.01 -20.50 -38.67
N TRP A 573 15.11 -21.81 -38.44
CA TRP A 573 16.40 -22.51 -38.35
C TRP A 573 17.16 -22.47 -39.67
N ALA A 574 16.49 -22.71 -40.80
CA ALA A 574 17.11 -22.61 -42.13
C ALA A 574 17.62 -21.17 -42.41
N ALA A 575 16.83 -20.15 -42.07
CA ALA A 575 17.20 -18.73 -42.23
C ALA A 575 18.38 -18.32 -41.34
N MET A 576 18.51 -18.91 -40.14
CA MET A 576 19.65 -18.69 -39.24
C MET A 576 20.88 -19.54 -39.59
N GLY A 577 20.84 -20.33 -40.66
CA GLY A 577 21.95 -21.19 -41.07
C GLY A 577 22.19 -22.36 -40.12
N ALA A 578 21.13 -22.95 -39.58
CA ALA A 578 21.23 -24.14 -38.73
C ALA A 578 21.94 -25.27 -39.48
N ASN A 579 23.08 -25.70 -38.94
CA ASN A 579 23.93 -26.73 -39.52
C ASN A 579 23.70 -28.06 -38.78
N LEU A 580 23.10 -29.04 -39.48
CA LEU A 580 22.86 -30.40 -38.97
C LEU A 580 24.05 -31.35 -39.18
N ASP A 581 25.10 -30.94 -39.90
CA ASP A 581 26.29 -31.77 -40.19
C ASP A 581 27.01 -32.22 -38.92
N HIS A 582 26.83 -31.48 -37.81
CA HIS A 582 27.40 -31.80 -36.52
C HIS A 582 26.52 -32.72 -35.66
N ALA A 583 25.25 -32.93 -36.01
CA ALA A 583 24.35 -33.80 -35.26
C ALA A 583 24.84 -35.26 -35.29
N ALA A 584 25.23 -35.77 -36.46
CA ALA A 584 25.79 -37.12 -36.59
C ALA A 584 27.12 -37.28 -35.82
N LYS A 585 27.99 -36.25 -35.84
CA LYS A 585 29.26 -36.24 -35.07
C LYS A 585 29.05 -36.15 -33.56
N ALA A 586 28.01 -35.44 -33.11
CA ALA A 586 27.70 -35.28 -31.69
C ALA A 586 27.17 -36.58 -31.06
N VAL A 587 26.48 -37.43 -31.84
CA VAL A 587 25.92 -38.70 -31.36
C VAL A 587 26.90 -39.87 -31.50
N SER A 588 27.96 -39.76 -32.31
CA SER A 588 28.92 -40.85 -32.57
C SER A 588 30.15 -40.89 -31.65
N GLY A 589 30.36 -39.91 -30.76
CA GLY A 589 31.66 -39.70 -30.11
C GLY A 589 31.73 -39.90 -28.59
N SER A 590 30.62 -39.80 -27.85
CA SER A 590 30.65 -39.81 -26.39
C SER A 590 29.37 -40.40 -25.79
N ALA A 591 29.52 -41.32 -24.84
CA ALA A 591 28.41 -41.93 -24.13
C ALA A 591 27.54 -40.89 -23.39
N SER A 592 28.12 -39.76 -22.96
CA SER A 592 27.39 -38.67 -22.31
C SER A 592 26.39 -38.00 -23.27
N HIS A 593 26.76 -37.85 -24.54
CA HIS A 593 25.92 -37.21 -25.55
C HIS A 593 24.77 -38.12 -25.99
N ILE A 594 25.05 -39.42 -26.15
CA ILE A 594 24.03 -40.44 -26.46
C ILE A 594 23.01 -40.54 -25.33
N LEU A 595 23.47 -40.63 -24.07
CA LEU A 595 22.59 -40.72 -22.91
C LEU A 595 21.77 -39.43 -22.72
N PHE A 596 22.37 -38.27 -22.96
CA PHE A 596 21.65 -37.00 -22.84
C PHE A 596 20.57 -36.86 -23.91
N PHE A 597 20.90 -37.10 -25.18
CA PHE A 597 19.92 -37.05 -26.26
C PHE A 597 18.83 -38.12 -26.09
N GLY A 598 19.22 -39.34 -25.74
CA GLY A 598 18.29 -40.44 -25.46
C GLY A 598 17.35 -40.13 -24.30
N SER A 599 17.81 -39.44 -23.25
CA SER A 599 16.96 -39.03 -22.14
C SER A 599 15.91 -37.99 -22.53
N ILE A 600 16.24 -37.05 -23.43
CA ILE A 600 15.28 -36.08 -23.96
C ILE A 600 14.20 -36.81 -24.78
N VAL A 601 14.60 -37.72 -25.66
CA VAL A 601 13.64 -38.54 -26.44
C VAL A 601 12.76 -39.40 -25.52
N ALA A 602 13.33 -39.96 -24.46
CA ALA A 602 12.57 -40.74 -23.48
C ALA A 602 11.57 -39.87 -22.68
N MET A 603 11.91 -38.63 -22.32
CA MET A 603 10.97 -37.69 -21.69
C MET A 603 9.79 -37.39 -22.60
N GLU A 604 10.04 -37.09 -23.88
CA GLU A 604 8.97 -36.87 -24.86
C GLU A 604 8.07 -38.11 -25.01
N GLY A 605 8.66 -39.31 -25.01
CA GLY A 605 7.92 -40.57 -25.02
C GLY A 605 7.02 -40.73 -23.79
N VAL A 606 7.50 -40.38 -22.60
CA VAL A 606 6.70 -40.43 -21.36
C VAL A 606 5.57 -39.39 -21.37
N TYR A 607 5.81 -38.18 -21.90
CA TYR A 607 4.74 -37.19 -22.11
C TYR A 607 3.70 -37.66 -23.11
N PHE A 608 4.11 -38.30 -24.21
CA PHE A 608 3.17 -38.91 -25.14
C PHE A 608 2.32 -40.00 -24.46
N LEU A 609 2.92 -40.84 -23.62
CA LEU A 609 2.21 -41.86 -22.86
C LEU A 609 1.22 -41.26 -21.85
N TYR A 610 1.58 -40.14 -21.20
CA TYR A 610 0.66 -39.37 -20.35
C TYR A 610 -0.58 -38.91 -21.13
N TYR A 611 -0.38 -38.26 -22.28
CA TYR A 611 -1.50 -37.75 -23.09
C TYR A 611 -2.28 -38.85 -23.82
N SER A 612 -1.73 -40.05 -23.98
CA SER A 612 -2.41 -41.19 -24.60
C SER A 612 -3.08 -42.15 -23.61
N GLY A 613 -2.82 -42.04 -22.30
CA GLY A 613 -3.59 -42.79 -21.30
C GLY A 613 -2.91 -43.10 -19.97
N TRP A 614 -1.64 -42.75 -19.76
CA TRP A 614 -0.98 -42.94 -18.47
C TRP A 614 -1.47 -41.94 -17.43
N LYS A 615 -1.64 -42.42 -16.18
CA LYS A 615 -2.00 -41.56 -15.05
C LYS A 615 -0.76 -40.83 -14.52
N LEU A 616 -0.95 -39.65 -13.92
CA LEU A 616 0.15 -38.81 -13.42
C LEU A 616 1.08 -39.56 -12.44
N PHE A 617 0.52 -40.35 -11.51
CA PHE A 617 1.32 -41.13 -10.57
C PHE A 617 2.13 -42.27 -11.21
N THR A 618 1.75 -42.70 -12.41
CA THR A 618 2.55 -43.62 -13.22
C THR A 618 3.70 -42.90 -13.91
N VAL A 619 3.48 -41.66 -14.36
CA VAL A 619 4.45 -40.84 -15.10
C VAL A 619 5.61 -40.36 -14.20
N LEU A 620 5.29 -39.90 -12.99
CA LEU A 620 6.25 -39.29 -12.06
C LEU A 620 7.52 -40.13 -11.80
N PRO A 621 7.45 -41.44 -11.46
CA PRO A 621 8.67 -42.23 -11.23
C PRO A 621 9.55 -42.38 -12.48
N PHE A 622 8.96 -42.58 -13.67
CA PHE A 622 9.73 -42.64 -14.92
C PHE A 622 10.38 -41.30 -15.25
N MET A 623 9.66 -40.18 -15.06
CA MET A 623 10.21 -38.84 -15.25
C MET A 623 11.34 -38.53 -14.27
N SER A 624 11.25 -38.99 -13.02
CA SER A 624 12.33 -38.83 -12.03
C SER A 624 13.61 -39.57 -12.45
N ILE A 625 13.47 -40.82 -12.93
CA ILE A 625 14.62 -41.62 -13.39
C ILE A 625 15.24 -40.99 -14.64
N ILE A 626 14.43 -40.68 -15.65
CA ILE A 626 14.92 -40.09 -16.90
C ILE A 626 15.52 -38.72 -16.65
N GLY A 627 14.89 -37.90 -15.79
CA GLY A 627 15.39 -36.58 -15.41
C GLY A 627 16.75 -36.63 -14.71
N LEU A 628 16.97 -37.62 -13.83
CA LEU A 628 18.29 -37.85 -13.21
C LEU A 628 19.36 -38.20 -14.26
N VAL A 629 19.03 -39.10 -15.20
CA VAL A 629 19.93 -39.45 -16.31
C VAL A 629 20.22 -38.23 -17.19
N ALA A 630 19.20 -37.44 -17.53
CA ALA A 630 19.34 -36.21 -18.32
C ALA A 630 20.24 -35.19 -17.64
N PHE A 631 20.07 -34.99 -16.33
CA PHE A 631 20.88 -34.04 -15.57
C PHE A 631 22.37 -34.41 -15.54
N LEU A 632 22.67 -35.68 -15.23
CA LEU A 632 24.04 -36.17 -15.11
C LEU A 632 24.75 -36.23 -16.48
N SER A 633 24.06 -36.77 -17.49
CA SER A 633 24.60 -36.89 -18.84
C SER A 633 24.71 -35.54 -19.55
N GLY A 634 23.72 -34.66 -19.37
CA GLY A 634 23.69 -33.31 -19.95
C GLY A 634 24.77 -32.40 -19.40
N SER A 635 24.99 -32.40 -18.08
CA SER A 635 26.07 -31.62 -17.45
C SER A 635 27.44 -32.03 -18.00
N LYS A 636 27.64 -33.33 -18.23
CA LYS A 636 28.89 -33.87 -18.79
C LYS A 636 29.01 -33.60 -20.30
N ALA A 637 27.96 -33.79 -21.07
CA ALA A 637 27.93 -33.55 -22.51
C ALA A 637 28.19 -32.08 -22.85
N LEU A 638 27.49 -31.16 -22.17
CA LEU A 638 27.67 -29.72 -22.36
C LEU A 638 29.06 -29.24 -21.89
N GLY A 639 29.60 -29.83 -20.82
CA GLY A 639 30.97 -29.58 -20.36
C GLY A 639 32.05 -30.04 -21.36
N GLU A 640 31.84 -31.18 -22.02
CA GLU A 640 32.69 -31.66 -23.11
C GLU A 640 32.64 -30.70 -24.33
N VAL A 641 31.45 -30.25 -24.73
CA VAL A 641 31.27 -29.24 -25.79
C VAL A 641 31.96 -27.92 -25.44
N GLN A 642 31.84 -27.47 -24.19
CA GLN A 642 32.51 -26.26 -23.71
C GLN A 642 34.03 -26.39 -23.81
N LYS A 643 34.60 -27.51 -23.35
CA LYS A 643 36.05 -27.78 -23.42
C LYS A 643 36.55 -27.82 -24.87
N SER A 644 35.81 -28.45 -25.79
CA SER A 644 36.15 -28.47 -27.21
C SER A 644 36.09 -27.09 -27.86
N ARG A 645 35.15 -26.22 -27.46
CA ARG A 645 35.08 -24.82 -27.93
C ARG A 645 36.22 -23.96 -27.40
N LEU A 646 36.64 -24.18 -26.16
CA LEU A 646 37.78 -23.49 -25.54
C LEU A 646 39.14 -23.97 -26.07
N ALA A 647 39.24 -25.22 -26.53
CA ALA A 647 40.47 -25.77 -27.12
C ALA A 647 40.74 -25.25 -28.55
N VAL A 648 39.76 -24.66 -29.23
CA VAL A 648 39.88 -24.11 -30.59
C VAL A 648 39.99 -22.58 -30.53
N THR A 649 41.05 -22.03 -29.93
CA THR A 649 41.73 -20.79 -30.40
C THR A 649 43.08 -20.61 -29.69
N PRO A 650 44.20 -20.47 -30.43
CA PRO A 650 44.70 -19.12 -30.68
C PRO A 650 45.37 -18.96 -32.06
N HIS A 651 44.66 -18.38 -33.04
CA HIS A 651 45.18 -17.53 -34.13
C HIS A 651 44.14 -17.46 -35.26
N ARG A 652 44.00 -16.25 -35.84
CA ARG A 652 43.02 -15.82 -36.86
C ARG A 652 41.59 -15.58 -36.35
N ILE A 653 41.40 -14.44 -35.69
CA ILE A 653 40.17 -13.66 -35.91
C ILE A 653 40.33 -12.97 -37.26
N ARG A 654 39.54 -13.36 -38.26
CA ARG A 654 39.43 -12.59 -39.51
C ARG A 654 38.75 -11.24 -39.20
N PRO A 655 39.29 -10.09 -39.65
CA PRO A 655 38.76 -8.76 -39.36
C PRO A 655 37.41 -8.44 -40.02
N THR A 656 36.70 -9.41 -40.58
CA THR A 656 35.54 -9.20 -41.45
C THR A 656 34.17 -9.38 -40.76
N MET A 657 34.11 -9.87 -39.52
CA MET A 657 32.82 -10.07 -38.81
C MET A 657 32.48 -9.00 -37.76
N ALA A 658 33.46 -8.25 -37.25
CA ALA A 658 33.21 -7.16 -36.30
C ALA A 658 32.55 -5.93 -36.96
N LYS A 659 32.68 -5.78 -38.29
CA LYS A 659 32.16 -4.63 -39.06
C LYS A 659 30.66 -4.70 -39.39
N ARG A 660 29.90 -5.64 -38.82
CA ARG A 660 28.50 -5.91 -39.21
C ARG A 660 27.43 -5.39 -38.24
N LEU A 661 27.77 -4.90 -37.04
CA LEU A 661 26.72 -4.49 -36.08
C LEU A 661 26.33 -3.01 -36.16
N HIS A 662 27.23 -2.06 -36.43
CA HIS A 662 26.88 -0.63 -36.57
C HIS A 662 27.82 0.10 -37.54
N PRO A 663 27.52 0.20 -38.85
CA PRO A 663 28.44 0.78 -39.83
C PRO A 663 28.68 2.30 -39.67
N LYS A 664 27.96 2.99 -38.78
CA LYS A 664 27.97 4.46 -38.64
C LYS A 664 28.57 5.01 -37.34
N PHE A 665 28.75 4.19 -36.31
CA PHE A 665 29.17 4.67 -34.99
C PHE A 665 30.47 4.00 -34.52
N PRO A 666 31.38 4.74 -33.88
CA PRO A 666 32.65 4.19 -33.40
C PRO A 666 32.46 3.13 -32.32
N MET A 667 33.38 2.18 -32.32
CA MET A 667 33.46 1.13 -31.30
C MET A 667 33.99 1.71 -29.98
N ILE A 668 33.69 1.05 -28.85
CA ILE A 668 34.18 1.50 -27.53
C ILE A 668 35.70 1.69 -27.51
N GLU A 669 36.45 0.79 -28.17
CA GLU A 669 37.91 0.85 -28.24
C GLU A 669 38.42 2.06 -29.05
N GLU A 670 37.71 2.44 -30.12
CA GLU A 670 38.06 3.64 -30.91
C GLU A 670 37.86 4.90 -30.08
N THR A 671 36.78 4.96 -29.30
CA THR A 671 36.49 6.09 -28.40
C THR A 671 37.48 6.18 -27.24
N LEU A 672 37.93 5.06 -26.67
CA LEU A 672 38.95 5.04 -25.60
C LEU A 672 40.31 5.54 -26.07
N ASN A 673 40.66 5.23 -27.32
CA ASN A 673 41.91 5.64 -27.94
C ASN A 673 41.84 7.04 -28.56
N HIS A 674 40.65 7.67 -28.56
CA HIS A 674 40.47 9.02 -29.11
C HIS A 674 41.20 10.06 -28.24
N PRO A 675 41.96 11.02 -28.82
CA PRO A 675 42.72 12.02 -28.06
C PRO A 675 41.88 12.88 -27.12
N ALA A 676 40.59 13.08 -27.42
CA ALA A 676 39.66 13.83 -26.57
C ALA A 676 39.17 13.06 -25.33
N TYR A 677 39.30 11.73 -25.28
CA TYR A 677 38.75 10.89 -24.21
C TYR A 677 39.23 11.28 -22.79
N PRO A 678 40.51 11.59 -22.54
CA PRO A 678 40.96 12.06 -21.23
C PRO A 678 40.31 13.37 -20.76
N SER A 679 39.74 14.15 -21.69
CA SER A 679 39.08 15.44 -21.45
C SER A 679 37.54 15.37 -21.56
N THR A 680 36.96 14.16 -21.53
CA THR A 680 35.51 13.92 -21.70
C THR A 680 34.66 14.71 -20.70
N ILE A 681 35.05 14.69 -19.43
CA ILE A 681 34.40 15.42 -18.35
C ILE A 681 35.18 16.69 -18.10
N TRP A 682 34.49 17.83 -18.13
CA TRP A 682 35.13 19.12 -17.91
C TRP A 682 35.48 19.34 -16.44
N LEU A 683 36.71 19.75 -16.16
CA LEU A 683 37.20 20.02 -14.82
C LEU A 683 36.80 21.43 -14.38
N LEU A 684 35.49 21.64 -14.24
CA LEU A 684 34.89 22.87 -13.74
C LEU A 684 34.84 22.82 -12.21
N GLU A 685 35.58 23.68 -11.52
CA GLU A 685 35.67 23.64 -10.06
C GLU A 685 34.47 24.33 -9.41
N PRO A 686 33.64 23.61 -8.63
CA PRO A 686 32.53 24.23 -7.92
C PRO A 686 33.05 25.23 -6.88
N HIS A 687 32.18 26.18 -6.51
CA HIS A 687 32.45 27.11 -5.42
C HIS A 687 32.26 26.44 -4.06
N ARG A 688 31.28 25.53 -3.98
CA ARG A 688 31.02 24.68 -2.83
C ARG A 688 30.62 23.30 -3.32
N GLN A 689 31.05 22.27 -2.62
CA GLN A 689 30.62 20.90 -2.86
C GLN A 689 30.61 20.15 -1.55
N GLY A 690 29.86 19.07 -1.49
CA GLY A 690 29.83 18.22 -0.31
C GLY A 690 28.97 17.01 -0.49
N THR A 691 28.88 16.26 0.59
CA THR A 691 28.01 15.11 0.72
C THR A 691 27.17 15.31 1.97
N LEU A 692 25.84 15.23 1.84
CA LEU A 692 24.92 15.40 2.95
C LEU A 692 24.21 14.08 3.24
N PRO A 693 24.28 13.54 4.48
CA PRO A 693 23.40 12.46 4.90
C PRO A 693 21.98 13.00 5.05
N VAL A 694 21.07 12.54 4.20
CA VAL A 694 19.64 12.88 4.23
C VAL A 694 18.79 11.67 4.64
N ALA A 695 17.47 11.87 4.75
CA ALA A 695 16.50 10.78 4.95
C ALA A 695 16.69 10.01 6.27
N LYS A 696 17.22 10.65 7.32
CA LYS A 696 17.52 10.01 8.61
C LYS A 696 16.32 9.26 9.19
N ASP A 697 15.12 9.83 9.06
CA ASP A 697 13.87 9.25 9.57
C ASP A 697 13.02 8.59 8.45
N ARG A 698 13.60 8.43 7.24
CA ARG A 698 12.95 7.86 6.04
C ARG A 698 13.70 6.65 5.47
N GLY A 699 14.42 5.91 6.33
CA GLY A 699 15.21 4.72 5.94
C GLY A 699 16.66 5.02 5.49
N GLY A 700 17.15 6.22 5.78
CA GLY A 700 18.55 6.62 5.64
C GLY A 700 19.40 6.32 6.90
N PRO A 701 20.57 6.98 7.06
CA PRO A 701 21.06 8.07 6.24
C PRO A 701 21.47 7.63 4.84
N VAL A 702 21.12 8.45 3.83
CA VAL A 702 21.59 8.30 2.45
C VAL A 702 22.47 9.51 2.15
N ASN A 703 23.73 9.28 1.78
CA ASN A 703 24.64 10.37 1.45
C ASN A 703 24.36 10.89 0.03
N ILE A 704 23.93 12.15 -0.09
CA ILE A 704 23.70 12.83 -1.36
C ILE A 704 24.85 13.77 -1.67
N ALA A 705 25.55 13.52 -2.77
CA ALA A 705 26.58 14.39 -3.29
C ALA A 705 25.96 15.59 -4.03
N TRP A 706 26.48 16.77 -3.76
CA TRP A 706 25.99 18.03 -4.31
C TRP A 706 27.14 19.00 -4.64
N GLU A 707 26.94 19.82 -5.66
CA GLU A 707 27.89 20.85 -6.12
C GLU A 707 27.14 22.17 -6.39
N ILE A 708 27.75 23.30 -6.02
CA ILE A 708 27.28 24.65 -6.35
C ILE A 708 28.34 25.36 -7.19
N HIS A 709 27.94 25.81 -8.37
CA HIS A 709 28.76 26.59 -9.30
C HIS A 709 28.22 28.02 -9.43
N GLY A 710 29.08 29.01 -9.24
CA GLY A 710 28.72 30.43 -9.21
C GLY A 710 28.41 30.93 -7.80
N SER A 711 28.30 32.24 -7.68
CA SER A 711 28.03 32.98 -6.43
C SER A 711 26.99 34.08 -6.62
N GLY A 712 26.37 34.15 -7.81
CA GLY A 712 25.38 35.16 -8.14
C GLY A 712 24.04 34.99 -7.43
N PRO A 713 23.21 36.04 -7.38
CA PRO A 713 21.98 36.06 -6.60
C PRO A 713 20.88 35.14 -7.13
N THR A 714 20.88 34.81 -8.43
CA THR A 714 19.83 33.98 -9.03
C THR A 714 20.15 32.51 -8.85
N LYS A 715 19.39 31.79 -8.02
CA LYS A 715 19.65 30.40 -7.68
C LYS A 715 18.90 29.45 -8.60
N ILE A 716 19.61 28.50 -9.21
CA ILE A 716 19.06 27.48 -10.11
C ILE A 716 19.40 26.11 -9.56
N CYS A 717 18.43 25.22 -9.45
CA CYS A 717 18.63 23.82 -9.10
C CYS A 717 18.28 22.93 -10.31
N PHE A 718 19.25 22.17 -10.79
CA PHE A 718 19.06 21.23 -11.90
C PHE A 718 19.00 19.78 -11.40
N ILE A 719 17.92 19.07 -11.77
CA ILE A 719 17.65 17.69 -11.37
C ILE A 719 17.71 16.79 -12.61
N MET A 720 18.69 15.87 -12.63
CA MET A 720 18.92 15.02 -13.79
C MET A 720 17.94 13.84 -13.88
N GLY A 721 17.75 13.35 -15.10
CA GLY A 721 16.94 12.17 -15.40
C GLY A 721 17.56 10.84 -14.96
N LEU A 722 16.88 9.76 -15.34
CA LEU A 722 17.26 8.38 -15.01
C LEU A 722 18.73 8.12 -15.36
N ALA A 723 19.50 7.63 -14.40
CA ALA A 723 20.90 7.21 -14.57
C ALA A 723 21.89 8.32 -14.97
N GLY A 724 21.50 9.59 -14.87
CA GLY A 724 22.40 10.73 -15.04
C GLY A 724 23.17 11.06 -13.78
N VAL A 725 24.29 11.76 -13.97
CA VAL A 725 25.21 12.20 -12.91
C VAL A 725 25.41 13.71 -12.99
N THR A 726 26.01 14.34 -11.98
CA THR A 726 26.35 15.77 -11.97
C THR A 726 27.06 16.22 -13.25
N ALA A 727 28.01 15.42 -13.75
CA ALA A 727 28.74 15.71 -14.99
C ALA A 727 27.84 15.81 -16.24
N SER A 728 26.63 15.26 -16.22
CA SER A 728 25.64 15.43 -17.31
C SER A 728 25.17 16.89 -17.43
N TRP A 729 25.34 17.72 -16.39
CA TRP A 729 25.04 19.15 -16.38
C TRP A 729 26.22 20.07 -16.74
N GLN A 730 27.37 19.53 -17.15
CA GLN A 730 28.59 20.33 -17.39
C GLN A 730 28.42 21.51 -18.36
N ARG A 731 27.46 21.41 -19.29
CA ARG A 731 27.08 22.48 -20.23
C ARG A 731 26.34 23.62 -19.56
N GLN A 732 25.43 23.29 -18.65
CA GLN A 732 24.64 24.26 -17.90
C GLN A 732 25.48 24.89 -16.79
N THR A 733 26.33 24.11 -16.10
CA THR A 733 27.26 24.69 -15.12
C THR A 733 28.30 25.58 -15.79
N LYS A 734 28.85 25.21 -16.96
CA LYS A 734 29.70 26.11 -17.77
C LYS A 734 29.00 27.43 -18.07
N TYR A 735 27.81 27.38 -18.65
CA TYR A 735 27.09 28.56 -19.13
C TYR A 735 26.58 29.49 -18.01
N PHE A 736 25.95 28.92 -16.99
CA PHE A 736 25.34 29.69 -15.89
C PHE A 736 26.29 29.86 -14.70
N GLY A 737 26.92 28.79 -14.23
CA GLY A 737 27.71 28.81 -12.99
C GLY A 737 29.17 29.26 -13.14
N HIS A 738 29.72 29.28 -14.35
CA HIS A 738 31.11 29.71 -14.61
C HIS A 738 31.17 30.97 -15.47
N GLU A 739 30.62 30.95 -16.68
CA GLU A 739 30.64 32.13 -17.58
C GLU A 739 29.79 33.29 -17.07
N ARG A 740 28.73 32.98 -16.30
CA ARG A 740 27.81 33.96 -15.68
C ARG A 740 27.71 33.76 -14.17
N GLY A 741 28.78 33.25 -13.55
CA GLY A 741 28.81 32.88 -12.13
C GLY A 741 28.53 34.03 -11.16
N ASP A 742 28.71 35.29 -11.58
CA ASP A 742 28.36 36.47 -10.78
C ASP A 742 26.86 36.80 -10.80
N THR A 743 26.11 36.23 -11.75
CA THR A 743 24.65 36.40 -11.88
C THR A 743 23.89 35.19 -11.34
N TYR A 744 24.42 33.98 -11.56
CA TYR A 744 23.76 32.73 -11.20
C TYR A 744 24.56 31.89 -10.20
N SER A 745 23.84 31.22 -9.31
CA SER A 745 24.35 30.12 -8.49
C SER A 745 23.61 28.84 -8.87
N VAL A 746 24.35 27.82 -9.30
CA VAL A 746 23.80 26.58 -9.88
C VAL A 746 24.06 25.41 -8.96
N LEU A 747 23.01 24.85 -8.37
CA LEU A 747 23.04 23.61 -7.59
C LEU A 747 22.74 22.41 -8.49
N ILE A 748 23.62 21.43 -8.47
CA ILE A 748 23.41 20.10 -9.06
C ILE A 748 23.62 19.04 -7.99
N ILE A 749 22.89 17.93 -8.10
CA ILE A 749 23.03 16.78 -7.23
C ILE A 749 23.18 15.50 -8.05
N ASP A 750 23.86 14.52 -7.48
CA ASP A 750 23.69 13.13 -7.89
C ASP A 750 22.48 12.56 -7.16
N ASN A 751 21.43 12.21 -7.91
CA ASN A 751 20.27 11.54 -7.32
C ASN A 751 20.70 10.22 -6.65
N ARG A 752 20.06 9.84 -5.53
CA ARG A 752 20.26 8.51 -4.91
C ARG A 752 20.22 7.40 -5.97
N GLY A 753 21.15 6.44 -5.88
CA GLY A 753 21.30 5.37 -6.86
C GLY A 753 22.30 5.64 -7.99
N MET A 754 22.87 6.85 -8.11
CA MET A 754 23.79 7.20 -9.19
C MET A 754 24.93 8.12 -8.69
N GLY A 755 26.03 8.20 -9.46
CA GLY A 755 27.10 9.18 -9.23
C GLY A 755 27.84 9.00 -7.91
N ALA A 756 28.24 10.09 -7.26
CA ALA A 756 28.91 10.06 -5.96
C ALA A 756 27.95 9.83 -4.78
N SER A 757 26.63 9.88 -5.00
CA SER A 757 25.62 9.60 -3.97
C SER A 757 25.50 8.12 -3.64
N ASP A 758 24.98 7.81 -2.46
CA ASP A 758 24.73 6.44 -2.02
C ASP A 758 23.70 5.75 -2.92
N LYS A 759 23.84 4.43 -3.03
CA LYS A 759 23.04 3.57 -3.92
C LYS A 759 22.42 2.41 -3.14
N PRO A 760 21.71 2.68 -2.03
CA PRO A 760 21.13 1.63 -1.23
C PRO A 760 20.13 0.84 -2.08
N VAL A 761 20.14 -0.48 -1.94
CA VAL A 761 19.11 -1.33 -2.55
C VAL A 761 17.86 -1.22 -1.69
N ALA A 762 16.98 -0.29 -2.05
CA ALA A 762 15.75 0.02 -1.34
C ALA A 762 14.66 0.46 -2.33
N ARG A 763 13.43 0.60 -1.84
CA ARG A 763 12.34 1.18 -2.64
C ARG A 763 12.59 2.67 -2.82
N TYR A 764 12.79 3.12 -4.07
CA TYR A 764 12.86 4.54 -4.38
C TYR A 764 11.49 5.03 -4.84
N SER A 765 11.14 6.26 -4.49
CA SER A 765 10.00 6.99 -5.03
C SER A 765 10.45 8.40 -5.39
N THR A 766 9.75 9.03 -6.33
CA THR A 766 10.04 10.42 -6.72
C THR A 766 9.82 11.40 -5.56
N SER A 767 8.84 11.13 -4.69
CA SER A 767 8.58 11.95 -3.50
C SER A 767 9.73 11.86 -2.49
N GLU A 768 10.29 10.67 -2.26
CA GLU A 768 11.46 10.50 -1.38
C GLU A 768 12.70 11.19 -1.93
N MET A 769 12.91 11.13 -3.25
CA MET A 769 14.01 11.81 -3.93
C MET A 769 13.84 13.34 -3.92
N ALA A 770 12.60 13.84 -3.91
CA ALA A 770 12.32 15.26 -3.78
C ALA A 770 12.64 15.77 -2.36
N LEU A 771 12.30 15.00 -1.34
CA LEU A 771 12.66 15.32 0.04
C LEU A 771 14.19 15.34 0.25
N ASP A 772 14.94 14.47 -0.43
CA ASP A 772 16.41 14.54 -0.41
C ASP A 772 16.93 15.87 -0.93
N LEU A 773 16.37 16.33 -2.04
CA LEU A 773 16.75 17.62 -2.59
C LEU A 773 16.35 18.76 -1.65
N ILE A 774 15.18 18.69 -1.02
CA ILE A 774 14.73 19.70 -0.05
C ILE A 774 15.69 19.77 1.14
N GLU A 775 16.12 18.63 1.68
CA GLU A 775 17.13 18.58 2.74
C GLU A 775 18.48 19.16 2.28
N VAL A 776 18.89 18.94 1.02
CA VAL A 776 20.07 19.60 0.44
C VAL A 776 19.86 21.11 0.32
N LEU A 777 18.69 21.57 -0.15
CA LEU A 777 18.35 23.01 -0.23
C LEU A 777 18.40 23.68 1.15
N ASP A 778 17.87 23.01 2.18
CA ASP A 778 17.93 23.45 3.57
C ASP A 778 19.39 23.55 4.05
N HIS A 779 20.19 22.50 3.81
CA HIS A 779 21.59 22.47 4.18
C HIS A 779 22.41 23.59 3.53
N VAL A 780 22.16 23.89 2.25
CA VAL A 780 22.91 24.92 1.54
C VAL A 780 22.41 26.35 1.83
N GLY A 781 21.30 26.49 2.57
CA GLY A 781 20.70 27.75 2.98
C GLY A 781 19.82 28.40 1.92
N TRP A 782 19.20 27.62 1.04
CA TRP A 782 18.30 28.09 -0.01
C TRP A 782 16.84 27.81 0.38
N THR A 783 16.39 28.48 1.45
CA THR A 783 15.12 28.22 2.14
C THR A 783 14.11 29.35 2.07
N SER A 784 14.50 30.50 1.52
CA SER A 784 13.65 31.69 1.47
C SER A 784 12.50 31.53 0.47
N SER A 785 11.45 32.34 0.65
CA SER A 785 10.34 32.40 -0.31
C SER A 785 10.82 32.92 -1.66
N ARG A 786 10.35 32.30 -2.76
CA ARG A 786 10.64 32.66 -4.16
C ARG A 786 12.14 32.81 -4.45
N GLU A 787 12.93 31.90 -3.92
CA GLU A 787 14.39 31.97 -3.97
C GLU A 787 15.00 31.07 -5.05
N VAL A 788 14.41 29.90 -5.30
CA VAL A 788 15.06 28.84 -6.10
C VAL A 788 14.30 28.56 -7.39
N ASN A 789 15.00 28.58 -8.52
CA ASN A 789 14.48 28.16 -9.81
C ASN A 789 14.76 26.66 -10.01
N VAL A 790 13.73 25.83 -10.12
CA VAL A 790 13.89 24.37 -10.22
C VAL A 790 13.71 23.91 -11.67
N VAL A 791 14.68 23.17 -12.19
CA VAL A 791 14.67 22.65 -13.55
C VAL A 791 14.90 21.14 -13.52
N GLY A 792 13.90 20.38 -13.95
CA GLY A 792 13.95 18.92 -13.94
C GLY A 792 13.75 18.33 -15.33
N ILE A 793 14.61 17.38 -15.71
CA ILE A 793 14.49 16.64 -16.97
C ILE A 793 14.13 15.17 -16.76
N SER A 794 13.18 14.62 -17.52
CA SER A 794 12.81 13.19 -17.44
C SER A 794 12.38 12.79 -16.02
N LEU A 795 12.98 11.76 -15.41
CA LEU A 795 12.82 11.45 -13.97
C LEU A 795 13.05 12.69 -13.07
N GLY A 796 14.02 13.55 -13.41
CA GLY A 796 14.25 14.79 -12.68
C GLY A 796 13.07 15.76 -12.78
N GLY A 797 12.31 15.75 -13.87
CA GLY A 797 11.06 16.50 -14.01
C GLY A 797 9.92 15.92 -13.17
N MET A 798 9.91 14.61 -12.95
CA MET A 798 8.99 13.95 -12.02
C MET A 798 9.31 14.33 -10.56
N ILE A 799 10.61 14.36 -10.21
CA ILE A 799 11.09 14.82 -8.90
C ILE A 799 10.78 16.31 -8.72
N ALA A 800 10.97 17.14 -9.75
CA ALA A 800 10.66 18.58 -9.71
C ALA A 800 9.18 18.85 -9.42
N GLN A 801 8.26 18.06 -9.98
CA GLN A 801 6.83 18.13 -9.64
C GLN A 801 6.59 17.85 -8.14
N GLU A 802 7.26 16.84 -7.58
CA GLU A 802 7.15 16.52 -6.15
C GLU A 802 7.71 17.63 -5.26
N VAL A 803 8.86 18.22 -5.63
CA VAL A 803 9.44 19.38 -4.94
C VAL A 803 8.47 20.56 -4.98
N ALA A 804 7.88 20.85 -6.14
CA ALA A 804 6.92 21.92 -6.31
C ALA A 804 5.61 21.69 -5.53
N CYS A 805 5.17 20.44 -5.35
CA CYS A 805 4.06 20.13 -4.45
C CYS A 805 4.41 20.36 -2.97
N ALA A 806 5.65 20.05 -2.57
CA ALA A 806 6.08 20.08 -1.17
C ALA A 806 6.45 21.48 -0.68
N ILE A 807 7.15 22.28 -1.50
CA ILE A 807 7.64 23.62 -1.13
C ILE A 807 7.33 24.70 -2.19
N PRO A 808 6.09 24.82 -2.70
CA PRO A 808 5.76 25.70 -3.82
C PRO A 808 6.16 27.16 -3.59
N GLU A 809 6.04 27.64 -2.35
CA GLU A 809 6.36 29.03 -2.00
C GLU A 809 7.85 29.36 -2.07
N ARG A 810 8.74 28.36 -2.00
CA ARG A 810 10.19 28.58 -2.16
C ARG A 810 10.61 28.70 -3.62
N LEU A 811 9.77 28.23 -4.54
CA LEU A 811 10.10 28.18 -5.96
C LEU A 811 9.90 29.55 -6.61
N ALA A 812 11.00 30.11 -7.11
CA ALA A 812 11.00 31.27 -7.99
C ALA A 812 10.47 30.91 -9.40
N SER A 813 10.72 29.68 -9.87
CA SER A 813 10.14 29.14 -11.09
C SER A 813 10.26 27.61 -11.14
N LEU A 814 9.50 26.99 -12.06
CA LEU A 814 9.53 25.56 -12.32
C LEU A 814 9.64 25.28 -13.82
N SER A 815 10.66 24.54 -14.24
CA SER A 815 10.82 24.07 -15.62
C SER A 815 10.78 22.55 -15.71
N LEU A 816 9.77 22.02 -16.38
CA LEU A 816 9.54 20.59 -16.60
C LEU A 816 9.93 20.22 -18.03
N VAL A 817 11.00 19.44 -18.19
CA VAL A 817 11.62 19.17 -19.50
C VAL A 817 11.53 17.68 -19.82
N SER A 818 10.95 17.34 -20.97
CA SER A 818 10.86 15.95 -21.50
C SER A 818 10.44 14.95 -20.42
N THR A 819 9.31 15.22 -19.75
CA THR A 819 8.84 14.49 -18.56
C THR A 819 7.35 14.17 -18.65
N SER A 820 6.79 13.54 -17.61
CA SER A 820 5.38 13.21 -17.52
C SER A 820 4.87 13.28 -16.08
N ALA A 821 3.55 13.46 -15.91
CA ALA A 821 2.85 13.28 -14.65
C ALA A 821 2.55 11.80 -14.33
N GLU A 822 2.52 10.93 -15.34
CA GLU A 822 2.37 9.48 -15.24
C GLU A 822 2.94 8.86 -16.51
N VAL A 823 3.68 7.75 -16.43
CA VAL A 823 4.12 7.05 -17.65
C VAL A 823 2.93 6.34 -18.27
N GLN A 824 2.13 7.07 -19.05
CA GLN A 824 1.03 6.52 -19.80
C GLN A 824 1.56 5.84 -21.05
N ASN A 825 1.29 4.54 -21.17
CA ASN A 825 1.66 3.83 -22.38
C ASN A 825 0.47 3.74 -23.32
N THR A 826 0.46 4.58 -24.34
CA THR A 826 -0.53 4.53 -25.43
C THR A 826 -0.17 3.51 -26.51
N GLN A 827 0.97 2.82 -26.38
CA GLN A 827 1.37 1.73 -27.29
C GLN A 827 0.66 0.41 -26.97
N GLY A 828 0.46 -0.43 -27.99
CA GLY A 828 -0.12 -1.76 -27.83
C GLY A 828 0.68 -2.63 -26.86
N TYR A 829 -0.03 -3.45 -26.07
CA TYR A 829 0.52 -4.32 -25.02
C TYR A 829 1.76 -5.14 -25.45
N LEU A 830 1.83 -5.56 -26.72
CA LEU A 830 2.94 -6.34 -27.27
C LEU A 830 4.24 -5.54 -27.42
N ASP A 831 4.15 -4.26 -27.79
CA ASP A 831 5.34 -3.42 -27.96
C ASP A 831 5.85 -2.94 -26.60
N TRP A 832 4.94 -2.65 -25.67
CA TRP A 832 5.27 -2.46 -24.25
C TRP A 832 6.04 -3.65 -23.65
N ALA A 833 5.55 -4.88 -23.87
CA ALA A 833 6.17 -6.08 -23.34
C ALA A 833 7.55 -6.33 -23.97
N LYS A 834 7.71 -6.11 -25.28
CA LYS A 834 9.01 -6.20 -25.97
C LYS A 834 10.03 -5.20 -25.45
N GLU A 835 9.63 -3.95 -25.22
CA GLU A 835 10.53 -2.93 -24.69
C GLU A 835 10.98 -3.24 -23.26
N ARG A 836 10.06 -3.70 -22.40
CA ARG A 836 10.37 -4.12 -21.02
C ARG A 836 11.28 -5.34 -20.98
N LEU A 837 11.03 -6.34 -21.84
CA LEU A 837 11.93 -7.48 -22.02
C LEU A 837 13.31 -7.04 -22.53
N GLY A 838 13.37 -6.03 -23.39
CA GLY A 838 14.62 -5.48 -23.92
C GLY A 838 15.56 -4.85 -22.88
N PHE A 839 15.06 -4.47 -21.69
CA PHE A 839 15.88 -4.00 -20.55
C PHE A 839 16.50 -5.13 -19.73
N VAL A 840 15.94 -6.35 -19.80
CA VAL A 840 16.42 -7.53 -19.05
C VAL A 840 17.18 -8.53 -19.93
N VAL A 841 17.12 -8.39 -21.26
CA VAL A 841 17.94 -9.16 -22.20
C VAL A 841 19.41 -8.74 -22.03
N PRO A 842 20.34 -9.70 -21.76
CA PRO A 842 21.76 -9.40 -21.71
C PRO A 842 22.26 -8.87 -23.05
N LYS A 843 22.70 -7.60 -23.08
CA LYS A 843 23.31 -6.95 -24.24
C LYS A 843 24.78 -6.70 -23.97
N SER A 844 25.59 -6.66 -25.04
CA SER A 844 26.95 -6.13 -24.92
C SER A 844 26.89 -4.66 -24.47
N GLN A 845 27.91 -4.19 -23.76
CA GLN A 845 28.01 -2.79 -23.33
C GLN A 845 27.86 -1.83 -24.52
N GLU A 846 28.43 -2.21 -25.66
CA GLU A 846 28.38 -1.45 -26.91
C GLU A 846 26.96 -1.31 -27.44
N GLN A 847 26.23 -2.42 -27.56
CA GLN A 847 24.83 -2.40 -28.01
C GLN A 847 23.96 -1.60 -27.04
N ALA A 848 24.20 -1.73 -25.73
CA ALA A 848 23.44 -0.99 -24.72
C ALA A 848 23.65 0.54 -24.85
N ILE A 849 24.87 1.00 -25.14
CA ILE A 849 25.14 2.44 -25.35
C ILE A 849 24.47 2.92 -26.63
N VAL A 850 24.57 2.17 -27.74
CA VAL A 850 23.91 2.54 -29.01
C VAL A 850 22.39 2.63 -28.85
N ASP A 851 21.78 1.63 -28.22
CA ASP A 851 20.34 1.61 -27.97
C ASP A 851 19.91 2.80 -27.10
N THR A 852 20.71 3.15 -26.08
CA THR A 852 20.43 4.29 -25.20
C THR A 852 20.55 5.60 -25.97
N ALA A 853 21.61 5.78 -26.76
CA ALA A 853 21.83 6.98 -27.56
C ALA A 853 20.65 7.25 -28.50
N ARG A 854 20.23 6.23 -29.25
CA ARG A 854 19.13 6.34 -30.22
C ARG A 854 17.76 6.57 -29.62
N LYS A 855 17.58 6.24 -28.33
CA LYS A 855 16.34 6.53 -27.59
C LYS A 855 16.33 7.97 -27.08
N ILE A 856 17.47 8.47 -26.63
CA ILE A 856 17.58 9.81 -26.03
C ILE A 856 17.65 10.89 -27.12
N PHE A 857 18.37 10.65 -28.21
CA PHE A 857 18.70 11.65 -29.22
C PHE A 857 18.17 11.27 -30.60
N VAL A 858 17.96 12.28 -31.44
CA VAL A 858 17.68 12.10 -32.88
C VAL A 858 18.93 11.58 -33.60
N ASP A 859 18.73 10.68 -34.57
CA ASP A 859 19.84 10.01 -35.26
C ASP A 859 20.71 11.01 -36.05
N GLU A 860 20.08 12.05 -36.62
CA GLU A 860 20.78 13.14 -37.33
C GLU A 860 21.75 13.89 -36.43
N TRP A 861 21.38 14.14 -35.17
CA TRP A 861 22.25 14.82 -34.21
C TRP A 861 23.41 13.92 -33.77
N LEU A 862 23.15 12.63 -33.54
CA LEU A 862 24.18 11.66 -33.17
C LEU A 862 25.27 11.53 -34.24
N GLU A 863 24.88 11.59 -35.52
CA GLU A 863 25.79 11.51 -36.67
C GLU A 863 26.50 12.83 -36.97
N ALA A 864 25.95 13.98 -36.53
CA ALA A 864 26.54 15.28 -36.78
C ALA A 864 27.90 15.46 -36.06
N PRO A 865 28.82 16.27 -36.62
CA PRO A 865 30.06 16.63 -35.95
C PRO A 865 29.81 17.19 -34.56
N ASP A 866 30.72 16.88 -33.64
CA ASP A 866 30.72 17.45 -32.30
C ASP A 866 30.98 18.96 -32.39
N ALA A 867 29.91 19.74 -32.27
CA ALA A 867 29.92 21.19 -32.41
C ALA A 867 29.91 21.90 -31.03
N GLU A 868 30.30 21.20 -29.97
CA GLU A 868 30.36 21.77 -28.63
C GLU A 868 31.39 22.89 -28.52
N GLU A 869 31.15 23.88 -27.68
CA GLU A 869 32.14 24.90 -27.31
C GLU A 869 32.78 24.52 -25.97
N PRO A 870 33.91 23.79 -25.95
CA PRO A 870 34.53 23.35 -24.71
C PRO A 870 35.03 24.55 -23.88
N PRO A 871 35.10 24.42 -22.55
CA PRO A 871 35.64 25.48 -21.71
C PRO A 871 37.15 25.65 -21.98
N SER A 872 37.67 26.83 -21.67
CA SER A 872 39.10 27.11 -21.72
C SER A 872 39.59 27.52 -20.33
N PRO A 873 40.69 26.95 -19.80
CA PRO A 873 41.30 27.42 -18.57
C PRO A 873 41.70 28.91 -18.60
N GLU A 874 41.85 29.49 -19.79
CA GLU A 874 42.23 30.90 -19.99
C GLU A 874 41.03 31.85 -19.91
N SER A 875 39.84 31.42 -20.35
CA SER A 875 38.67 32.31 -20.51
C SER A 875 37.44 31.88 -19.70
N THR A 876 37.37 30.63 -19.27
CA THR A 876 36.28 30.11 -18.44
C THR A 876 36.71 30.18 -16.97
N PRO A 877 36.03 30.98 -16.12
CA PRO A 877 36.37 31.07 -14.70
C PRO A 877 36.38 29.69 -14.03
N ARG A 878 37.32 29.43 -13.12
CA ARG A 878 37.41 28.17 -12.34
C ARG A 878 37.43 26.89 -13.20
N CYS A 879 37.99 26.95 -14.40
CA CYS A 879 38.21 25.78 -15.24
C CYS A 879 39.67 25.31 -15.15
N LYS A 880 39.89 24.06 -14.75
CA LYS A 880 41.23 23.44 -14.75
C LYS A 880 41.59 22.90 -16.13
N ALA A 881 42.88 22.89 -16.44
CA ALA A 881 43.40 22.27 -17.65
C ALA A 881 43.20 20.73 -17.61
N PRO A 882 42.74 20.12 -18.71
CA PRO A 882 42.58 18.67 -18.78
C PRO A 882 43.94 17.98 -18.97
N PRO A 883 44.02 16.65 -18.78
CA PRO A 883 45.17 15.88 -19.22
C PRO A 883 45.41 16.10 -20.73
N GLY A 884 46.59 16.62 -21.09
CA GLY A 884 46.92 17.03 -22.47
C GLY A 884 46.77 18.53 -22.76
N GLY A 885 46.36 19.34 -21.77
CA GLY A 885 46.44 20.81 -21.79
C GLY A 885 45.28 21.54 -22.46
N LYS A 886 44.54 20.91 -23.37
CA LYS A 886 43.36 21.49 -24.04
C LYS A 886 42.21 20.51 -24.10
N TYR A 887 40.98 21.00 -23.96
CA TYR A 887 39.78 20.22 -24.19
C TYR A 887 39.59 20.03 -25.70
N LEU A 888 39.39 18.80 -26.13
CA LEU A 888 39.27 18.46 -27.55
C LEU A 888 37.82 18.06 -27.88
N LEU A 889 37.50 18.18 -29.17
CA LEU A 889 36.24 17.69 -29.74
C LEU A 889 36.39 16.22 -30.14
N PHE A 890 35.30 15.48 -30.10
CA PHE A 890 35.17 14.15 -30.71
C PHE A 890 34.80 14.28 -32.18
N ASP A 891 34.82 13.17 -32.92
CA ASP A 891 34.46 13.20 -34.35
C ASP A 891 32.97 13.51 -34.57
N ASN A 892 32.11 13.04 -33.65
CA ASN A 892 30.67 13.28 -33.67
C ASN A 892 30.05 13.24 -32.27
N ASN A 893 28.79 13.69 -32.18
CA ASN A 893 28.07 13.76 -30.92
C ASN A 893 27.85 12.37 -30.29
N PHE A 894 27.67 11.32 -31.09
CA PHE A 894 27.59 9.96 -30.58
C PHE A 894 28.87 9.55 -29.83
N GLN A 895 30.05 9.82 -30.38
CA GLN A 895 31.32 9.44 -29.78
C GLN A 895 31.55 10.18 -28.46
N ARG A 896 31.16 11.46 -28.38
CA ARG A 896 31.14 12.22 -27.12
C ARG A 896 30.20 11.58 -26.08
N PHE A 897 28.98 11.25 -26.47
CA PHE A 897 28.02 10.58 -25.59
C PHE A 897 28.55 9.21 -25.12
N GLN A 898 29.11 8.41 -26.03
CA GLN A 898 29.71 7.12 -25.71
C GLN A 898 30.87 7.29 -24.73
N ALA A 899 31.73 8.29 -24.90
CA ALA A 899 32.81 8.59 -23.98
C ALA A 899 32.30 8.90 -22.56
N GLN A 900 31.24 9.71 -22.45
CA GLN A 900 30.60 10.04 -21.17
C GLN A 900 29.98 8.81 -20.50
N GLU A 901 29.30 7.95 -21.26
CA GLU A 901 28.75 6.68 -20.75
C GLU A 901 29.84 5.72 -20.29
N ILE A 902 30.95 5.61 -21.03
CA ILE A 902 32.11 4.81 -20.64
C ILE A 902 32.72 5.35 -19.34
N ASN A 903 32.92 6.67 -19.24
CA ASN A 903 33.47 7.32 -18.05
C ASN A 903 32.62 7.01 -16.81
N LYS A 904 31.29 7.23 -16.90
CA LYS A 904 30.33 6.90 -15.84
C LYS A 904 30.38 5.43 -15.42
N ARG A 905 30.38 4.50 -16.37
CA ARG A 905 30.33 3.05 -16.10
C ARG A 905 31.65 2.47 -15.60
N ARG A 906 32.78 3.08 -15.97
CA ARG A 906 34.13 2.65 -15.53
C ARG A 906 34.54 3.28 -14.21
N HIS A 907 33.93 4.38 -13.80
CA HIS A 907 34.20 4.97 -12.50
C HIS A 907 33.74 4.02 -11.38
N PRO A 908 34.61 3.65 -10.41
CA PRO A 908 34.39 2.53 -9.49
C PRO A 908 33.16 2.67 -8.58
N HIS A 909 32.56 3.86 -8.51
CA HIS A 909 31.42 4.13 -7.65
C HIS A 909 30.26 4.86 -8.31
N TYR A 910 30.32 5.26 -9.58
CA TYR A 910 29.23 6.07 -10.17
C TYR A 910 28.06 5.25 -10.71
N TRP A 911 28.29 3.99 -11.04
CA TRP A 911 27.27 3.11 -11.61
C TRP A 911 27.03 1.88 -10.74
N SER A 912 25.75 1.56 -10.51
CA SER A 912 25.36 0.24 -10.02
C SER A 912 24.06 -0.20 -10.70
N THR A 913 24.00 -1.47 -11.11
CA THR A 913 22.77 -2.04 -11.68
C THR A 913 21.59 -1.97 -10.69
N PRO A 914 21.76 -2.27 -9.40
CA PRO A 914 20.67 -2.13 -8.43
C PRO A 914 20.17 -0.68 -8.30
N GLY A 915 21.07 0.31 -8.18
CA GLY A 915 20.69 1.73 -8.08
C GLY A 915 19.96 2.23 -9.32
N PHE A 916 20.40 1.82 -10.51
CA PHE A 916 19.70 2.07 -11.76
C PHE A 916 18.28 1.49 -11.78
N LEU A 917 18.13 0.23 -11.36
CA LEU A 917 16.82 -0.42 -11.31
C LEU A 917 15.88 0.26 -10.30
N CYS A 918 16.39 0.68 -9.15
CA CYS A 918 15.61 1.43 -8.16
C CYS A 918 15.11 2.77 -8.74
N GLN A 919 15.95 3.53 -9.45
CA GLN A 919 15.50 4.76 -10.15
C GLN A 919 14.49 4.47 -11.27
N LEU A 920 14.66 3.37 -12.02
CA LEU A 920 13.72 2.98 -13.08
C LEU A 920 12.33 2.66 -12.51
N ILE A 921 12.29 1.99 -11.35
CA ILE A 921 11.06 1.69 -10.63
C ILE A 921 10.40 2.98 -10.12
N ALA A 922 11.18 3.89 -9.52
CA ALA A 922 10.67 5.19 -9.06
C ALA A 922 10.01 5.98 -10.20
N ALA A 923 10.65 6.02 -11.38
CA ALA A 923 10.09 6.65 -12.57
C ALA A 923 8.80 5.98 -13.04
N GLY A 924 8.76 4.63 -13.01
CA GLY A 924 7.60 3.85 -13.46
C GLY A 924 6.37 3.96 -12.55
N TRP A 925 6.57 4.28 -11.27
CA TRP A 925 5.49 4.47 -10.29
C TRP A 925 5.12 5.93 -10.04
N HIS A 926 5.81 6.89 -10.66
CA HIS A 926 5.45 8.29 -10.52
C HIS A 926 4.04 8.56 -11.05
N ARG A 927 3.23 9.24 -10.24
CA ARG A 927 1.88 9.66 -10.63
C ARG A 927 1.49 10.98 -9.95
N LYS A 928 1.00 11.93 -10.74
CA LYS A 928 0.29 13.13 -10.27
C LYS A 928 -1.09 13.19 -10.91
N SER A 929 -2.11 13.44 -10.10
CA SER A 929 -3.45 13.67 -10.61
C SER A 929 -3.56 15.06 -11.22
N ASP A 930 -4.52 15.24 -12.14
CA ASP A 930 -4.77 16.55 -12.76
C ASP A 930 -5.07 17.64 -11.71
N ALA A 931 -5.73 17.28 -10.62
CA ALA A 931 -5.99 18.18 -9.49
C ALA A 931 -4.69 18.59 -8.77
N GLN A 932 -3.79 17.64 -8.50
CA GLN A 932 -2.50 17.93 -7.88
C GLN A 932 -1.62 18.82 -8.77
N LEU A 933 -1.64 18.60 -10.08
CA LEU A 933 -0.88 19.42 -11.03
C LEU A 933 -1.43 20.84 -11.11
N LYS A 934 -2.75 21.01 -11.14
CA LYS A 934 -3.39 22.34 -11.12
C LYS A 934 -3.09 23.08 -9.83
N GLU A 935 -3.23 22.40 -8.68
CA GLU A 935 -2.94 22.99 -7.37
C GLU A 935 -1.45 23.39 -7.24
N MET A 936 -0.54 22.52 -7.66
CA MET A 936 0.89 22.83 -7.73
C MET A 936 1.13 24.05 -8.61
N ALA A 937 0.52 24.10 -9.80
CA ALA A 937 0.69 25.18 -10.74
C ALA A 937 0.16 26.51 -10.18
N ASP A 938 -0.98 26.49 -9.51
CA ASP A 938 -1.58 27.67 -8.88
C ASP A 938 -0.72 28.18 -7.70
N LYS A 939 -0.16 27.28 -6.88
CA LYS A 939 0.71 27.67 -5.75
C LYS A 939 2.07 28.18 -6.21
N VAL A 940 2.68 27.57 -7.23
CA VAL A 940 3.92 28.08 -7.82
C VAL A 940 3.65 29.39 -8.59
N GLY A 941 2.46 29.55 -9.16
CA GLY A 941 2.12 30.60 -10.12
C GLY A 941 2.38 30.10 -11.53
N ARG A 942 1.31 29.95 -12.32
CA ARG A 942 1.36 29.41 -13.70
C ARG A 942 2.27 30.23 -14.60
N GLU A 943 2.30 31.54 -14.36
CA GLU A 943 3.15 32.53 -15.01
C GLU A 943 4.66 32.28 -14.80
N ARG A 944 5.03 31.45 -13.82
CA ARG A 944 6.41 31.08 -13.47
C ARG A 944 6.79 29.65 -13.89
N ILE A 945 5.98 29.02 -14.74
CA ILE A 945 6.18 27.62 -15.16
C ILE A 945 6.50 27.54 -16.65
N MET A 946 7.46 26.68 -16.98
CA MET A 946 7.74 26.24 -18.35
C MET A 946 7.58 24.73 -18.46
N VAL A 947 6.90 24.25 -19.49
CA VAL A 947 6.87 22.84 -19.89
C VAL A 947 7.41 22.73 -21.31
N MET A 948 8.46 21.93 -21.51
CA MET A 948 9.11 21.74 -22.81
C MET A 948 9.22 20.25 -23.14
N HIS A 949 8.81 19.85 -24.34
CA HIS A 949 8.91 18.47 -24.83
C HIS A 949 9.32 18.42 -26.29
N GLY A 950 10.10 17.40 -26.69
CA GLY A 950 10.47 17.17 -28.08
C GLY A 950 9.47 16.26 -28.80
N ASN A 951 9.07 16.60 -30.03
CA ASN A 951 8.12 15.75 -30.77
C ASN A 951 8.74 14.42 -31.28
N THR A 952 10.08 14.33 -31.29
CA THR A 952 10.83 13.11 -31.65
C THR A 952 11.37 12.35 -30.45
N ASP A 953 10.93 12.68 -29.23
CA ASP A 953 11.29 11.95 -28.01
C ASP A 953 10.79 10.50 -28.07
N LYS A 954 11.75 9.55 -28.09
CA LYS A 954 11.52 8.10 -28.12
C LYS A 954 11.56 7.47 -26.71
N MET A 955 11.83 8.25 -25.67
CA MET A 955 11.87 7.82 -24.27
C MET A 955 10.56 8.13 -23.55
N ILE A 956 10.06 9.36 -23.66
CA ILE A 956 8.76 9.78 -23.15
C ILE A 956 7.98 10.35 -24.31
N ILE A 957 6.93 9.64 -24.72
CA ILE A 957 6.11 10.04 -25.88
C ILE A 957 5.52 11.45 -25.69
N VAL A 958 5.49 12.22 -26.77
CA VAL A 958 5.12 13.65 -26.78
C VAL A 958 3.74 13.94 -26.18
N SER A 959 2.79 12.99 -26.24
CA SER A 959 1.45 13.16 -25.66
C SER A 959 1.48 13.40 -24.15
N ASN A 960 2.52 12.92 -23.45
CA ASN A 960 2.69 13.19 -22.03
C ASN A 960 3.05 14.66 -21.77
N GLY A 961 3.97 15.22 -22.56
CA GLY A 961 4.32 16.63 -22.49
C GLY A 961 3.15 17.54 -22.87
N GLN A 962 2.40 17.17 -23.92
CA GLN A 962 1.19 17.89 -24.31
C GLN A 962 0.16 17.91 -23.18
N ARG A 963 -0.08 16.76 -22.55
CA ARG A 963 -1.00 16.68 -21.41
C ARG A 963 -0.55 17.54 -20.23
N LEU A 964 0.75 17.62 -19.95
CA LEU A 964 1.26 18.52 -18.91
C LEU A 964 0.96 19.98 -19.27
N ILE A 965 1.18 20.40 -20.52
CA ILE A 965 0.84 21.75 -20.99
C ILE A 965 -0.66 22.02 -20.82
N ASP A 966 -1.51 21.09 -21.23
CA ASP A 966 -2.97 21.24 -21.20
C ASP A 966 -3.53 21.33 -19.76
N ILE A 967 -2.89 20.68 -18.79
CA ILE A 967 -3.37 20.66 -17.39
C ILE A 967 -2.79 21.82 -16.57
N ILE A 968 -1.47 22.05 -16.70
CA ILE A 968 -0.74 23.06 -15.93
C ILE A 968 -1.05 24.46 -16.47
N GLU A 969 -1.36 24.58 -17.76
CA GLU A 969 -1.52 25.87 -18.46
C GLU A 969 -0.35 26.83 -18.12
N PRO A 970 0.90 26.41 -18.38
CA PRO A 970 2.08 27.19 -18.01
C PRO A 970 2.21 28.46 -18.85
N ASP A 971 2.97 29.45 -18.37
CA ASP A 971 3.39 30.62 -19.17
C ASP A 971 3.96 30.21 -20.53
N THR A 972 4.84 29.20 -20.49
CA THR A 972 5.55 28.72 -21.67
C THR A 972 5.36 27.21 -21.81
N GLY A 973 4.44 26.80 -22.69
CA GLY A 973 4.27 25.40 -23.11
C GLY A 973 4.83 25.18 -24.51
N LEU A 974 5.84 24.33 -24.66
CA LEU A 974 6.58 24.13 -25.91
C LEU A 974 6.64 22.66 -26.34
N ILE A 975 6.16 22.38 -27.55
CA ILE A 975 6.49 21.15 -28.28
C ILE A 975 7.47 21.53 -29.40
N VAL A 976 8.72 21.11 -29.27
CA VAL A 976 9.81 21.52 -30.17
C VAL A 976 10.03 20.46 -31.25
N ASP A 977 10.00 20.92 -32.50
CA ASP A 977 10.14 20.07 -33.68
C ASP A 977 11.57 19.54 -33.86
N GLY A 978 11.69 18.26 -34.24
CA GLY A 978 12.95 17.55 -34.47
C GLY A 978 13.84 17.42 -33.23
N MET A 979 13.29 17.65 -32.03
CA MET A 979 14.01 17.57 -30.77
C MET A 979 13.76 16.24 -30.07
N GLY A 980 14.81 15.59 -29.59
CA GLY A 980 14.74 14.37 -28.79
C GLY A 980 14.45 14.61 -27.30
N HIS A 981 14.85 13.65 -26.48
CA HIS A 981 14.57 13.60 -25.03
C HIS A 981 15.45 14.54 -24.19
N ALA A 982 16.65 14.89 -24.68
CA ALA A 982 17.66 15.60 -23.88
C ALA A 982 18.08 16.93 -24.51
N PRO A 983 17.20 17.96 -24.55
CA PRO A 983 17.52 19.28 -25.09
C PRO A 983 18.72 19.95 -24.42
N VAL A 984 18.97 19.63 -23.15
CA VAL A 984 20.12 20.11 -22.36
C VAL A 984 21.47 19.74 -22.97
N MET A 985 21.50 18.73 -23.85
CA MET A 985 22.67 18.34 -24.66
C MET A 985 22.41 18.55 -26.15
N GLU A 986 21.27 18.09 -26.66
CA GLU A 986 20.95 18.07 -28.10
C GLU A 986 20.72 19.47 -28.68
N ARG A 987 20.16 20.37 -27.88
CA ARG A 987 19.78 21.74 -28.22
C ARG A 987 20.35 22.72 -27.20
N GLN A 988 21.55 22.46 -26.70
CA GLN A 988 22.15 23.15 -25.56
C GLN A 988 22.07 24.68 -25.66
N LYS A 989 22.53 25.27 -26.77
CA LYS A 989 22.51 26.73 -26.94
C LYS A 989 21.08 27.30 -26.85
N TYR A 990 20.15 26.72 -27.60
CA TYR A 990 18.74 27.11 -27.58
C TYR A 990 18.12 26.96 -26.18
N PHE A 991 18.37 25.83 -25.51
CA PHE A 991 17.85 25.58 -24.17
C PHE A 991 18.40 26.58 -23.15
N ASN A 992 19.71 26.86 -23.18
CA ASN A 992 20.35 27.81 -22.26
C ASN A 992 19.87 29.25 -22.48
N GLU A 993 19.78 29.69 -23.74
CA GLU A 993 19.30 31.04 -24.09
C GLU A 993 17.83 31.23 -23.67
N LEU A 994 16.97 30.24 -23.97
CA LEU A 994 15.57 30.27 -23.55
C LEU A 994 15.44 30.29 -22.03
N LEU A 995 16.14 29.40 -21.33
CA LEU A 995 16.07 29.36 -19.86
C LEU A 995 16.57 30.68 -19.26
N GLU A 996 17.65 31.27 -19.77
CA GLU A 996 18.15 32.57 -19.30
C GLU A 996 17.12 33.69 -19.53
N GLU A 997 16.46 33.71 -20.68
CA GLU A 997 15.38 34.64 -21.00
C GLU A 997 14.21 34.49 -20.02
N ARG A 998 13.76 33.25 -19.78
CA ARG A 998 12.66 32.96 -18.85
C ARG A 998 13.00 33.33 -17.41
N LEU A 999 14.21 33.01 -16.94
CA LEU A 999 14.68 33.39 -15.60
C LEU A 999 14.68 34.91 -15.40
N LYS A 1000 15.07 35.68 -16.42
CA LYS A 1000 15.01 37.15 -16.37
C LYS A 1000 13.57 37.66 -16.35
N HIS A 1001 12.67 37.01 -17.10
CA HIS A 1001 11.25 37.36 -17.10
C HIS A 1001 10.60 37.08 -15.73
N TRP A 1002 10.77 35.88 -15.19
CA TRP A 1002 10.19 35.49 -13.89
C TRP A 1002 10.76 36.26 -12.71
N GLY A 1003 11.99 36.76 -12.81
CA GLY A 1003 12.54 37.69 -11.80
C GLY A 1003 11.82 39.05 -11.72
N GLN A 1004 10.94 39.36 -12.68
CA GLN A 1004 10.17 40.61 -12.74
C GLN A 1004 8.68 40.43 -12.36
N VAL A 1005 8.22 39.18 -12.20
CA VAL A 1005 6.81 38.78 -12.00
C VAL A 1005 6.62 38.18 -10.62
#